data_AF-A0A8H4XXQ3-F1
#
_entry.id   AF-A0A8H4XXQ3-F1
#
_cell.length_a   1.000
_cell.length_b   1.000
_cell.length_c   1.000
_cell.angle_alpha   90.00
_cell.angle_beta   90.00
_cell.angle_gamma   90.00
#
_symmetry.space_group_name_H-M   'P 1'
#
loop_
_entity.id
_entity.type
_entity.pdbx_description
1 polymer ?
#
loop_
_entity_poly.entity_id
_entity_poly.type
_entity_poly.pdbx_seq_one_letter_code
_entity_poly.pdbx_strand_id
1 'polypeptide(L)'
;MSTYASLKCSDNSTHSNETARHDKIRYNTTRHDTTCDIYSDHAVDYNVAMTSDGSGDGPPTASPRLTSTSREVGPYVLRILLNEVPLSADGSQDDTKINCVEYLDSNLYVGTSASELLHFVQIPPDPNDPSGQPVYILASRLCPQYAETSVTPNSRPGVQQIVLLPRVGKACILCNWTATFYSLPELSPVFGSTHVKNCNWIGGVDLNEPLGGATVLLSYMRKIQVVQIGEDARPLKRIDFSGSTLSVRRDSIACVADSKSYALIDVDQQLKIPLMSISSLEETTSPSEIGHAQSIAADNSGGLLRSSSSTGNRTSSDVPGHSRSTSLGGSILDSIRRQDPRSNEGGDSLGRNPSPQPSISPRHSIERTSTPNPSVDKPLPAAPSPSGTPTQSTDLRPKPGSVFLKPHITSPTPDEFLLVTGTSPLEPGIGMFVNLDGDPTRPTLEFTRYPREVAVDSPPLDLTSSQPSSTREEEGYVLASMTKESDDGLHHGLEIQRFDAGSDANPQKFWLTAREAGPDGVYGIRSLAGSEETRFDEIVQKLSQRRYTPFSITTIPGTPEPSSSSAKTPDSRTALSIEHLSKEKELFERNMDSQDEESLPDEWEANRNAEGEEFARQLAKVQARLAVWSGSRIWWAVRNPLLIQLDATLEAACPDNISTPAELDRQAIFYTINSIRSREPQTELEFMTYGYIRQKAGILLLMNLLKSPENKQFSEKEVKALEEVLVESGLDPRVVLSLIPGIRNEIIEGQRGIWINGGVRRTANAYLRSAEFQSTSRDSIATLEPRTMHFLRRFLGTWRKRKGFGSVTDEREVFHTVDAALLLVLLEIDQHSPKGLGKGGVVRAELNELVDKGVDCLDRAVNLLESYQRLFVLSRLYQSRKLSGDVLATWKRIIEGERDVGQELVDGEQRVREYLTKVSSQALVQEYGVWLANRNPRLGVQVFAEDKGRAPKFEPAQVVAILREEAPDAVKYYLEYLVFGKGHTTYINDLMTYYLDVVVHDLESSEESRNIVRATYAAYRALQAPKPAYSHFLRDNAPDDNEVWHSRLRLLQLLGDAHDYNATAIRDRISTLPDDLLVPETIILAGKERKHDKALRLLIHNLGDYDTAVSFCLRGGSSTTGAAPSERPSFEEQRRLFDVVFRELLSLEDVSDRVEQTGALLERFGGWFEIDDVLGLIPDDWSVDIVAPFLVGALKRLVGERHEAILTRALSGAQNLRINYDLVVKVEEKGPSIEAPN
;
A
#
# COMPACT_ATOMS: atom_id res chain seq x y z
N MET A 1 -2.65 -37.86 -63.30
CA MET A 1 -3.76 -36.90 -63.36
C MET A 1 -3.29 -35.67 -62.58
N SER A 2 -2.93 -34.51 -63.15
CA SER A 2 -3.41 -33.81 -64.37
C SER A 2 -4.91 -33.54 -64.28
N THR A 3 -5.42 -32.30 -64.41
CA THR A 3 -5.00 -31.20 -65.32
C THR A 3 -4.81 -29.81 -64.67
N TYR A 4 -3.73 -29.07 -65.04
CA TYR A 4 -3.66 -27.77 -65.79
C TYR A 4 -4.45 -26.56 -65.21
N ALA A 5 -3.89 -25.35 -64.91
CA ALA A 5 -2.98 -24.40 -65.65
C ALA A 5 -3.75 -23.40 -66.57
N SER A 6 -3.38 -22.12 -66.81
CA SER A 6 -2.26 -21.27 -66.32
C SER A 6 -2.41 -19.75 -66.64
N LEU A 7 -1.89 -18.88 -65.75
CA LEU A 7 -1.09 -17.62 -65.96
C LEU A 7 -1.41 -16.48 -66.99
N LYS A 8 -1.26 -15.23 -66.47
CA LYS A 8 -0.57 -14.00 -67.01
C LYS A 8 -1.27 -12.93 -67.90
N CYS A 9 -1.21 -11.67 -67.39
CA CYS A 9 -0.76 -10.36 -67.98
C CYS A 9 -1.39 -9.84 -69.33
N SER A 10 -1.27 -8.55 -69.74
CA SER A 10 -0.37 -7.44 -69.34
C SER A 10 -0.90 -6.00 -69.65
N ASP A 11 -0.30 -4.99 -68.99
CA ASP A 11 0.20 -3.68 -69.50
C ASP A 11 -0.64 -2.43 -69.93
N ASN A 12 -0.15 -1.27 -69.41
CA ASN A 12 0.17 0.04 -70.04
C ASN A 12 -0.83 1.22 -70.25
N SER A 13 -0.54 2.32 -69.51
CA SER A 13 -0.08 3.68 -69.95
C SER A 13 -0.96 4.57 -70.88
N THR A 14 -0.89 5.93 -70.96
CA THR A 14 -0.31 7.04 -70.14
C THR A 14 -0.81 8.42 -70.66
N HIS A 15 -0.73 9.48 -69.83
CA HIS A 15 -0.49 10.91 -70.16
C HIS A 15 -1.56 11.83 -70.84
N SER A 16 -1.81 12.98 -70.17
CA SER A 16 -1.47 14.38 -70.57
C SER A 16 -2.54 15.49 -70.80
N ASN A 17 -2.13 16.71 -70.40
CA ASN A 17 -2.45 18.08 -70.86
C ASN A 17 -3.70 18.90 -70.39
N GLU A 18 -3.37 19.96 -69.61
CA GLU A 18 -3.50 21.41 -69.95
C GLU A 18 -4.62 22.36 -69.43
N THR A 19 -4.13 23.44 -68.77
CA THR A 19 -4.45 24.89 -68.93
C THR A 19 -5.51 25.67 -68.11
N ALA A 20 -5.07 26.89 -67.73
CA ALA A 20 -5.80 28.18 -67.70
C ALA A 20 -6.64 28.67 -66.48
N ARG A 21 -5.92 29.29 -65.53
CA ARG A 21 -6.02 30.71 -65.07
C ARG A 21 -7.37 31.43 -64.76
N HIS A 22 -7.43 31.88 -63.49
CA HIS A 22 -7.56 33.29 -63.01
C HIS A 22 -8.90 33.90 -62.51
N ASP A 23 -8.75 34.49 -61.30
CA ASP A 23 -9.35 35.70 -60.70
C ASP A 23 -10.85 35.88 -60.39
N LYS A 24 -11.14 35.73 -59.07
CA LYS A 24 -11.72 36.73 -58.14
C LYS A 24 -12.89 37.63 -58.58
N ILE A 25 -13.93 37.70 -57.73
CA ILE A 25 -14.25 38.85 -56.84
C ILE A 25 -15.36 38.48 -55.83
N ARG A 26 -15.50 39.24 -54.72
CA ARG A 26 -16.56 39.11 -53.69
C ARG A 26 -17.59 40.24 -53.82
N TYR A 27 -18.87 40.03 -53.48
CA TYR A 27 -19.54 40.55 -52.26
C TYR A 27 -21.09 40.38 -52.26
N ASN A 28 -21.72 40.75 -51.14
CA ASN A 28 -23.15 40.65 -50.79
C ASN A 28 -24.03 41.62 -51.67
N THR A 29 -25.37 41.70 -51.60
CA THR A 29 -26.20 42.12 -50.43
C THR A 29 -27.73 42.02 -50.68
N THR A 30 -28.47 41.49 -49.68
CA THR A 30 -29.93 41.64 -49.30
C THR A 30 -31.11 41.95 -50.26
N ARG A 31 -32.24 41.31 -49.90
CA ARG A 31 -33.65 41.82 -49.71
C ARG A 31 -34.70 41.83 -50.84
N HIS A 32 -35.88 41.27 -50.51
CA HIS A 32 -37.28 41.55 -50.92
C HIS A 32 -37.64 41.55 -52.43
N ASP A 33 -38.85 41.21 -52.92
CA ASP A 33 -40.07 40.47 -52.49
C ASP A 33 -40.87 40.15 -53.82
N THR A 34 -42.05 39.53 -53.96
CA THR A 34 -43.20 39.11 -53.10
C THR A 34 -43.97 37.95 -53.81
N THR A 35 -45.21 37.63 -53.37
CA THR A 35 -46.30 36.82 -54.03
C THR A 35 -46.08 35.29 -54.22
N CYS A 36 -47.09 34.42 -54.03
CA CYS A 36 -48.41 34.55 -53.37
C CYS A 36 -48.99 33.18 -52.92
N ASP A 37 -50.06 33.27 -52.11
CA ASP A 37 -51.13 32.27 -51.85
C ASP A 37 -50.77 31.02 -51.00
N ILE A 38 -51.28 30.78 -49.76
CA ILE A 38 -52.66 30.70 -49.17
C ILE A 38 -53.13 29.21 -49.08
N TYR A 39 -53.57 28.62 -47.95
CA TYR A 39 -53.87 29.11 -46.58
C TYR A 39 -53.71 28.00 -45.50
N SER A 40 -53.77 28.40 -44.22
CA SER A 40 -53.97 27.56 -43.03
C SER A 40 -55.43 27.62 -42.53
N ASP A 41 -55.81 26.86 -41.48
CA ASP A 41 -56.19 27.47 -40.18
C ASP A 41 -56.60 26.47 -39.05
N HIS A 42 -56.75 27.05 -37.85
CA HIS A 42 -56.84 26.43 -36.52
C HIS A 42 -58.28 26.16 -36.01
N ALA A 43 -58.40 25.31 -34.96
CA ALA A 43 -59.26 25.49 -33.76
C ALA A 43 -59.02 24.32 -32.77
N VAL A 44 -58.52 24.49 -31.52
CA VAL A 44 -59.13 25.04 -30.26
C VAL A 44 -59.81 23.96 -29.38
N ASP A 45 -59.63 24.08 -28.06
CA ASP A 45 -60.07 23.16 -27.00
C ASP A 45 -61.59 22.99 -26.84
N TYR A 46 -62.02 21.93 -26.14
CA TYR A 46 -62.94 22.02 -24.98
C TYR A 46 -63.05 20.70 -24.18
N ASN A 47 -63.30 20.79 -22.87
CA ASN A 47 -63.67 19.66 -22.01
C ASN A 47 -65.16 19.29 -22.16
N VAL A 48 -65.55 18.01 -21.92
CA VAL A 48 -66.62 17.61 -20.97
C VAL A 48 -66.78 16.07 -20.83
N ALA A 49 -67.14 15.69 -19.61
CA ALA A 49 -67.33 14.39 -18.94
C ALA A 49 -68.10 13.19 -19.61
N MET A 50 -67.91 12.02 -18.94
CA MET A 50 -68.83 10.87 -18.76
C MET A 50 -69.09 9.88 -19.92
N THR A 51 -68.68 8.60 -19.74
CA THR A 51 -69.62 7.48 -19.42
C THR A 51 -68.92 6.14 -19.06
N SER A 52 -69.49 5.45 -18.06
CA SER A 52 -69.53 3.99 -17.77
C SER A 52 -68.30 3.05 -17.96
N ASP A 53 -67.91 2.44 -16.83
CA ASP A 53 -67.71 0.99 -16.58
C ASP A 53 -66.69 0.15 -17.37
N GLY A 54 -65.73 -0.43 -16.63
CA GLY A 54 -64.82 -1.48 -17.10
C GLY A 54 -63.75 -1.85 -16.08
N SER A 55 -64.01 -2.88 -15.25
CA SER A 55 -63.10 -3.30 -14.16
C SER A 55 -61.87 -4.10 -14.65
N GLY A 56 -60.74 -3.92 -13.99
CA GLY A 56 -59.55 -4.77 -14.17
C GLY A 56 -58.40 -4.37 -13.25
N ASP A 57 -58.04 -5.22 -12.28
CA ASP A 57 -56.92 -4.98 -11.36
C ASP A 57 -55.56 -5.03 -12.07
N GLY A 58 -54.69 -4.09 -11.71
CA GLY A 58 -53.28 -4.08 -12.07
C GLY A 58 -52.45 -3.47 -10.93
N PRO A 59 -51.25 -4.01 -10.62
CA PRO A 59 -50.44 -3.49 -9.52
C PRO A 59 -49.95 -2.05 -9.82
N PRO A 60 -49.82 -1.20 -8.80
CA PRO A 60 -49.47 0.21 -9.00
C PRO A 60 -48.05 0.35 -9.55
N THR A 61 -47.93 0.83 -10.79
CA THR A 61 -46.64 1.17 -11.40
C THR A 61 -46.04 2.39 -10.71
N ALA A 62 -45.18 2.17 -9.72
CA ALA A 62 -44.34 3.20 -9.12
C ALA A 62 -43.40 3.78 -10.20
N SER A 63 -43.75 4.97 -10.72
CA SER A 63 -42.94 5.64 -11.73
C SER A 63 -41.70 6.27 -11.10
N PRO A 64 -40.47 5.94 -11.55
CA PRO A 64 -39.25 6.49 -10.96
C PRO A 64 -39.15 7.98 -11.30
N ARG A 65 -39.38 8.83 -10.30
CA ARG A 65 -39.15 10.28 -10.39
C ARG A 65 -37.65 10.57 -10.51
N LEU A 66 -37.10 10.44 -11.71
CA LEU A 66 -35.77 10.94 -12.09
C LEU A 66 -35.78 12.48 -12.19
N THR A 67 -36.06 13.14 -11.08
CA THR A 67 -35.94 14.59 -10.93
C THR A 67 -34.47 14.96 -10.81
N SER A 68 -34.00 15.89 -11.64
CA SER A 68 -32.64 16.43 -11.57
C SER A 68 -32.34 16.97 -10.16
N THR A 69 -31.27 16.47 -9.54
CA THR A 69 -30.86 16.84 -8.19
C THR A 69 -30.00 18.10 -8.21
N SER A 70 -30.55 19.22 -7.76
CA SER A 70 -29.76 20.32 -7.20
C SER A 70 -28.98 19.74 -6.00
N ARG A 71 -27.68 19.48 -6.19
CA ARG A 71 -26.85 18.65 -5.28
C ARG A 71 -26.89 19.19 -3.84
N GLU A 72 -27.22 18.32 -2.87
CA GLU A 72 -27.41 18.66 -1.45
C GLU A 72 -26.05 18.83 -0.72
N VAL A 73 -25.28 19.86 -1.08
CA VAL A 73 -23.91 20.13 -0.59
C VAL A 73 -23.88 20.97 0.70
N GLY A 74 -25.02 21.51 1.15
CA GLY A 74 -25.10 22.34 2.37
C GLY A 74 -25.10 21.53 3.69
N PRO A 75 -24.80 22.17 4.84
CA PRO A 75 -24.73 21.50 6.14
C PRO A 75 -26.10 21.10 6.73
N TYR A 76 -27.21 21.58 6.15
CA TYR A 76 -28.56 21.18 6.52
C TYR A 76 -29.38 20.86 5.27
N VAL A 77 -30.37 20.00 5.44
CA VAL A 77 -31.38 19.66 4.44
C VAL A 77 -32.78 19.78 5.05
N LEU A 78 -33.75 20.16 4.23
CA LEU A 78 -35.16 20.17 4.61
C LEU A 78 -35.79 18.83 4.22
N ARG A 79 -36.27 18.07 5.22
CA ARG A 79 -37.11 16.88 5.01
C ARG A 79 -38.54 17.20 5.43
N ILE A 80 -39.54 16.73 4.66
CA ILE A 80 -40.95 17.07 4.90
C ILE A 80 -41.39 16.46 6.24
N LEU A 81 -41.97 17.29 7.11
CA LEU A 81 -42.60 16.88 8.37
C LEU A 81 -44.12 16.79 8.16
N LEU A 82 -44.73 17.83 7.62
CA LEU A 82 -46.14 17.82 7.24
C LEU A 82 -46.36 18.65 5.97
N ASN A 83 -46.86 17.98 4.93
CA ASN A 83 -47.33 18.64 3.72
C ASN A 83 -48.81 19.06 3.88
N GLU A 84 -49.16 20.24 3.37
CA GLU A 84 -50.54 20.76 3.27
C GLU A 84 -51.35 20.71 4.59
N VAL A 85 -50.85 21.43 5.60
CA VAL A 85 -51.60 21.75 6.82
C VAL A 85 -52.97 22.37 6.46
N PRO A 86 -54.10 21.84 6.95
CA PRO A 86 -55.43 22.42 6.73
C PRO A 86 -55.61 23.70 7.54
N LEU A 87 -55.27 24.85 6.94
CA LEU A 87 -55.29 26.19 7.58
C LEU A 87 -56.68 26.85 7.66
N SER A 88 -57.65 26.38 6.89
CA SER A 88 -59.07 26.79 6.97
C SER A 88 -59.94 25.60 7.37
N ALA A 89 -61.15 25.84 7.88
CA ALA A 89 -62.14 24.79 8.12
C ALA A 89 -62.96 24.48 6.85
N ASP A 90 -63.26 25.53 6.08
CA ASP A 90 -64.23 25.50 4.98
C ASP A 90 -63.55 25.40 3.58
N GLY A 91 -62.22 25.22 3.55
CA GLY A 91 -61.43 25.11 2.32
C GLY A 91 -61.13 26.44 1.61
N SER A 92 -61.52 27.58 2.19
CA SER A 92 -61.15 28.91 1.71
C SER A 92 -59.63 29.16 1.84
N GLN A 93 -59.01 29.71 0.79
CA GLN A 93 -57.67 30.31 0.88
C GLN A 93 -57.77 31.76 1.35
N ASP A 94 -58.15 31.93 2.61
CA ASP A 94 -57.93 33.19 3.34
C ASP A 94 -56.43 33.39 3.64
N ASP A 95 -56.00 34.61 3.98
CA ASP A 95 -54.62 34.99 4.37
C ASP A 95 -54.22 34.45 5.77
N THR A 96 -54.53 33.18 6.01
CA THR A 96 -54.20 32.44 7.23
C THR A 96 -52.84 31.79 7.08
N LYS A 97 -51.97 31.99 8.07
CA LYS A 97 -50.59 31.48 8.06
C LYS A 97 -50.22 30.83 9.39
N ILE A 98 -49.19 29.99 9.33
CA ILE A 98 -48.56 29.40 10.51
C ILE A 98 -47.69 30.47 11.19
N ASN A 99 -48.02 30.80 12.45
CA ASN A 99 -47.26 31.74 13.28
C ASN A 99 -46.19 31.03 14.11
N CYS A 100 -46.49 29.83 14.62
CA CYS A 100 -45.57 29.04 15.43
C CYS A 100 -45.89 27.55 15.34
N VAL A 101 -44.86 26.72 15.55
CA VAL A 101 -44.91 25.26 15.56
C VAL A 101 -44.18 24.77 16.81
N GLU A 102 -44.72 23.77 17.50
CA GLU A 102 -44.03 23.04 18.57
C GLU A 102 -44.19 21.53 18.37
N TYR A 103 -43.22 20.75 18.79
CA TYR A 103 -43.24 19.28 18.72
C TYR A 103 -42.79 18.68 20.05
N LEU A 104 -43.46 17.60 20.47
CA LEU A 104 -43.12 16.82 21.65
C LEU A 104 -43.72 15.42 21.51
N ASP A 105 -42.93 14.37 21.77
CA ASP A 105 -43.37 12.99 21.92
C ASP A 105 -44.39 12.55 20.85
N SER A 106 -44.02 12.64 19.56
CA SER A 106 -44.89 12.29 18.42
C SER A 106 -46.19 13.11 18.29
N ASN A 107 -46.28 14.26 18.95
CA ASN A 107 -47.36 15.24 18.80
C ASN A 107 -46.83 16.55 18.22
N LEU A 108 -47.50 17.06 17.19
CA LEU A 108 -47.17 18.30 16.49
C LEU A 108 -48.28 19.34 16.72
N TYR A 109 -47.91 20.51 17.23
CA TYR A 109 -48.82 21.59 17.59
C TYR A 109 -48.55 22.83 16.72
N VAL A 110 -49.56 23.35 16.05
CA VAL A 110 -49.44 24.42 15.05
C VAL A 110 -50.39 25.56 15.40
N GLY A 111 -49.85 26.76 15.65
CA GLY A 111 -50.62 27.97 15.95
C GLY A 111 -50.80 28.85 14.70
N THR A 112 -52.04 29.22 14.38
CA THR A 112 -52.37 30.01 13.18
C THR A 112 -52.68 31.47 13.48
N SER A 113 -52.58 32.33 12.46
CA SER A 113 -53.05 33.72 12.52
C SER A 113 -54.57 33.84 12.71
N ALA A 114 -55.35 32.82 12.35
CA ALA A 114 -56.80 32.77 12.54
C ALA A 114 -57.24 32.58 14.02
N SER A 115 -56.30 32.56 14.97
CA SER A 115 -56.54 32.20 16.39
C SER A 115 -56.93 30.72 16.59
N GLU A 116 -56.58 29.85 15.65
CA GLU A 116 -56.72 28.39 15.82
C GLU A 116 -55.41 27.75 16.27
N LEU A 117 -55.55 26.64 16.99
CA LEU A 117 -54.51 25.72 17.41
C LEU A 117 -54.83 24.34 16.82
N LEU A 118 -53.97 23.85 15.95
CA LEU A 118 -54.09 22.53 15.33
C LEU A 118 -53.15 21.56 16.05
N HIS A 119 -53.65 20.37 16.35
CA HIS A 119 -52.89 19.30 17.02
C HIS A 119 -52.93 18.05 16.16
N PHE A 120 -51.76 17.61 15.71
CA PHE A 120 -51.59 16.40 14.94
C PHE A 120 -50.87 15.33 15.78
N VAL A 121 -51.34 14.10 15.68
CA VAL A 121 -50.69 12.92 16.26
C VAL A 121 -50.00 12.16 15.14
N GLN A 122 -48.74 11.81 15.36
CA GLN A 122 -47.95 10.99 14.45
C GLN A 122 -48.32 9.51 14.64
N ILE A 123 -48.76 8.86 13.57
CA ILE A 123 -48.89 7.40 13.50
C ILE A 123 -47.55 6.86 12.98
N PRO A 124 -46.85 5.98 13.71
CA PRO A 124 -45.64 5.33 13.22
C PRO A 124 -45.97 4.40 12.03
N PRO A 125 -45.03 4.19 11.09
CA PRO A 125 -45.22 3.24 10.00
C PRO A 125 -45.39 1.80 10.51
N ASP A 126 -45.98 0.95 9.67
CA ASP A 126 -46.08 -0.49 9.95
C ASP A 126 -44.68 -1.09 10.11
N PRO A 127 -44.36 -1.83 11.20
CA PRO A 127 -43.05 -2.45 11.38
C PRO A 127 -42.67 -3.46 10.28
N ASN A 128 -43.63 -3.91 9.46
CA ASN A 128 -43.40 -4.77 8.30
C ASN A 128 -43.09 -3.98 7.00
N ASP A 129 -43.30 -2.65 6.98
CA ASP A 129 -42.88 -1.77 5.88
C ASP A 129 -41.69 -0.89 6.33
N PRO A 130 -40.43 -1.33 6.08
CA PRO A 130 -39.25 -0.55 6.43
C PRO A 130 -39.06 0.72 5.60
N SER A 131 -39.91 0.96 4.59
CA SER A 131 -39.93 2.17 3.76
C SER A 131 -41.08 3.14 4.09
N GLY A 132 -41.99 2.74 4.99
CA GLY A 132 -43.15 3.53 5.39
C GLY A 132 -42.74 4.84 6.07
N GLN A 133 -43.31 5.95 5.62
CA GLN A 133 -43.19 7.24 6.29
C GLN A 133 -44.27 7.38 7.38
N PRO A 134 -43.97 8.03 8.52
CA PRO A 134 -44.97 8.28 9.56
C PRO A 134 -46.07 9.22 9.04
N VAL A 135 -47.33 8.94 9.43
CA VAL A 135 -48.51 9.68 8.95
C VAL A 135 -49.06 10.54 10.07
N TYR A 136 -49.17 11.85 9.86
CA TYR A 136 -49.79 12.77 10.82
C TYR A 136 -51.29 12.86 10.59
N ILE A 137 -52.08 12.59 11.63
CA ILE A 137 -53.53 12.79 11.64
C ILE A 137 -53.90 13.99 12.50
N LEU A 138 -54.85 14.83 12.04
CA LEU A 138 -55.38 15.93 12.84
C LEU A 138 -56.26 15.36 13.96
N ALA A 139 -55.77 15.42 15.20
CA ALA A 139 -56.44 14.89 16.38
C ALA A 139 -57.38 15.92 17.03
N SER A 140 -57.00 17.20 17.04
CA SER A 140 -57.90 18.28 17.45
C SER A 140 -57.62 19.62 16.75
N ARG A 141 -58.64 20.45 16.68
CA ARG A 141 -58.58 21.87 16.31
C ARG A 141 -59.30 22.64 17.42
N LEU A 142 -58.60 23.57 18.07
CA LEU A 142 -59.08 24.34 19.21
C LEU A 142 -58.94 25.84 18.96
N CYS A 143 -59.85 26.65 19.48
CA CYS A 143 -59.71 28.11 19.51
C CYS A 143 -59.40 28.54 20.96
N PRO A 144 -58.16 28.94 21.29
CA PRO A 144 -57.80 29.33 22.65
C PRO A 144 -58.63 30.52 23.17
N GLN A 145 -59.00 30.50 24.44
CA GLN A 145 -59.76 31.59 25.04
C GLN A 145 -58.89 32.86 25.15
N TYR A 146 -59.33 33.96 24.53
CA TYR A 146 -58.69 35.27 24.67
C TYR A 146 -59.67 36.33 25.15
N ALA A 147 -59.16 37.37 25.81
CA ALA A 147 -59.97 38.49 26.24
C ALA A 147 -60.14 39.52 25.10
N GLU A 148 -61.38 39.84 24.76
CA GLU A 148 -61.63 40.93 23.80
C GLU A 148 -61.17 42.27 24.39
N THR A 149 -60.19 42.89 23.73
CA THR A 149 -59.73 44.26 24.00
C THR A 149 -60.32 45.20 22.96
N SER A 150 -60.69 46.43 23.38
CA SER A 150 -61.37 47.42 22.54
C SER A 150 -60.43 48.16 21.57
N VAL A 151 -59.44 47.46 21.04
CA VAL A 151 -58.54 47.95 19.97
C VAL A 151 -59.07 47.41 18.64
N THR A 152 -58.71 48.06 17.52
CA THR A 152 -59.32 47.82 16.21
C THR A 152 -59.26 46.34 15.77
N PRO A 153 -60.35 45.79 15.20
CA PRO A 153 -60.48 44.36 14.91
C PRO A 153 -59.45 43.83 13.89
N ASN A 154 -58.90 44.70 13.05
CA ASN A 154 -57.89 44.38 12.03
C ASN A 154 -56.48 44.10 12.60
N SER A 155 -56.33 43.96 13.93
CA SER A 155 -55.04 43.78 14.62
C SER A 155 -55.04 42.58 15.58
N ARG A 156 -55.66 41.47 15.17
CA ARG A 156 -55.61 40.19 15.89
C ARG A 156 -54.38 39.38 15.40
N PRO A 157 -53.34 39.17 16.23
CA PRO A 157 -52.15 38.43 15.79
C PRO A 157 -52.36 36.92 15.71
N GLY A 158 -53.45 36.37 16.26
CA GLY A 158 -53.73 34.93 16.30
C GLY A 158 -53.07 34.23 17.49
N VAL A 159 -52.72 32.95 17.31
CA VAL A 159 -51.84 32.24 18.25
C VAL A 159 -50.42 32.72 18.01
N GLN A 160 -49.84 33.41 18.99
CA GLN A 160 -48.55 34.08 18.89
C GLN A 160 -47.40 33.16 19.32
N GLN A 161 -47.65 32.32 20.33
CA GLN A 161 -46.64 31.47 20.93
C GLN A 161 -47.28 30.27 21.63
N ILE A 162 -46.69 29.10 21.40
CA ILE A 162 -46.89 27.89 22.21
C ILE A 162 -45.60 27.71 23.03
N VAL A 163 -45.74 27.30 24.29
CA VAL A 163 -44.64 26.90 25.18
C VAL A 163 -45.04 25.60 25.86
N LEU A 164 -44.34 24.51 25.55
CA LEU A 164 -44.59 23.19 26.12
C LEU A 164 -43.81 23.01 27.43
N LEU A 165 -44.43 22.37 28.42
CA LEU A 165 -43.81 22.06 29.73
C LEU A 165 -43.96 20.56 30.01
N PRO A 166 -43.12 19.70 29.39
CA PRO A 166 -43.29 18.24 29.43
C PRO A 166 -43.30 17.70 30.86
N ARG A 167 -42.40 18.20 31.72
CA ARG A 167 -42.20 17.76 33.12
C ARG A 167 -43.45 17.85 34.01
N VAL A 168 -44.42 18.68 33.65
CA VAL A 168 -45.69 18.85 34.38
C VAL A 168 -46.91 18.47 33.55
N GLY A 169 -46.72 18.00 32.31
CA GLY A 169 -47.80 17.69 31.37
C GLY A 169 -48.73 18.87 31.10
N LYS A 170 -48.16 20.06 30.85
CA LYS A 170 -48.92 21.30 30.57
C LYS A 170 -48.36 22.06 29.37
N ALA A 171 -49.20 22.83 28.70
CA ALA A 171 -48.80 23.82 27.70
C ALA A 171 -49.33 25.21 28.08
N CYS A 172 -48.51 26.23 27.82
CA CYS A 172 -48.87 27.64 27.95
C CYS A 172 -48.99 28.23 26.55
N ILE A 173 -50.14 28.83 26.23
CA ILE A 173 -50.45 29.31 24.87
C ILE A 173 -50.87 30.76 24.92
N LEU A 174 -50.17 31.59 24.14
CA LEU A 174 -50.44 33.01 23.97
C LEU A 174 -51.30 33.21 22.72
N CYS A 175 -52.54 33.65 22.90
CA CYS A 175 -53.44 33.98 21.79
C CYS A 175 -54.04 35.37 22.03
N ASN A 176 -53.95 36.25 21.03
CA ASN A 176 -54.41 37.64 21.08
C ASN A 176 -54.08 38.35 22.42
N TRP A 177 -52.81 38.31 22.83
CA TRP A 177 -52.27 38.91 24.07
C TRP A 177 -52.86 38.37 25.39
N THR A 178 -53.49 37.19 25.33
CA THR A 178 -54.00 36.46 26.49
C THR A 178 -53.28 35.12 26.62
N ALA A 179 -52.64 34.86 27.75
CA ALA A 179 -52.04 33.55 28.03
C ALA A 179 -53.08 32.62 28.68
N THR A 180 -53.17 31.39 28.17
CA THR A 180 -54.02 30.31 28.67
C THR A 180 -53.24 29.01 28.85
N PHE A 181 -53.76 28.10 29.68
CA PHE A 181 -53.07 26.89 30.11
C PHE A 181 -53.88 25.63 29.74
N TYR A 182 -53.19 24.61 29.26
CA TYR A 182 -53.78 23.36 28.79
C TYR A 182 -52.96 22.16 29.30
N SER A 183 -53.54 20.97 29.24
CA SER A 183 -52.87 19.69 29.47
C SER A 183 -52.10 19.24 28.23
N LEU A 184 -51.14 18.33 28.41
CA LEU A 184 -50.48 17.61 27.32
C LEU A 184 -50.80 16.12 27.42
N PRO A 185 -50.94 15.40 26.29
CA PRO A 185 -50.87 15.90 24.91
C PRO A 185 -52.21 16.50 24.40
N GLU A 186 -53.34 16.19 25.05
CA GLU A 186 -54.69 16.39 24.50
C GLU A 186 -55.19 17.85 24.45
N LEU A 187 -54.44 18.81 24.98
CA LEU A 187 -54.81 20.24 25.01
C LEU A 187 -56.18 20.55 25.64
N SER A 188 -56.63 19.75 26.61
CA SER A 188 -57.78 20.13 27.45
C SER A 188 -57.43 21.32 28.37
N PRO A 189 -58.27 22.36 28.52
CA PRO A 189 -57.99 23.53 29.37
C PRO A 189 -57.75 23.19 30.85
N VAL A 190 -56.78 23.86 31.48
CA VAL A 190 -56.37 23.64 32.88
C VAL A 190 -56.41 24.95 33.68
N PHE A 191 -56.55 24.85 35.01
CA PHE A 191 -56.75 25.97 35.95
C PHE A 191 -58.04 26.79 35.72
N GLY A 192 -59.02 26.23 35.00
CA GLY A 192 -60.35 26.79 34.82
C GLY A 192 -60.34 28.14 34.10
N SER A 193 -60.89 29.18 34.73
CA SER A 193 -60.95 30.54 34.16
C SER A 193 -59.65 31.35 34.33
N THR A 194 -58.53 30.74 34.71
CA THR A 194 -57.26 31.45 35.00
C THR A 194 -56.51 31.80 33.71
N HIS A 195 -56.89 32.92 33.08
CA HIS A 195 -56.27 33.47 31.88
C HIS A 195 -55.57 34.80 32.17
N VAL A 196 -54.33 34.96 31.69
CA VAL A 196 -53.52 36.17 31.96
C VAL A 196 -53.65 37.16 30.80
N LYS A 197 -54.42 38.23 31.04
CA LYS A 197 -54.67 39.31 30.07
C LYS A 197 -53.46 40.26 29.95
N ASN A 198 -53.30 40.87 28.78
CA ASN A 198 -52.24 41.83 28.46
C ASN A 198 -50.83 41.24 28.68
N CYS A 199 -50.66 39.99 28.26
CA CYS A 199 -49.37 39.29 28.29
C CYS A 199 -48.63 39.50 26.96
N ASN A 200 -47.38 39.99 27.01
CA ASN A 200 -46.60 40.28 25.79
C ASN A 200 -45.99 39.02 25.17
N TRP A 201 -45.42 38.16 26.02
CA TRP A 201 -44.75 36.90 25.68
C TRP A 201 -44.76 35.96 26.88
N ILE A 202 -44.63 34.66 26.62
CA ILE A 202 -44.51 33.58 27.60
C ILE A 202 -43.13 32.95 27.40
N GLY A 203 -42.31 32.75 28.42
CA GLY A 203 -40.96 32.24 28.16
C GLY A 203 -40.11 32.15 29.41
N GLY A 204 -38.79 32.25 29.25
CA GLY A 204 -37.85 32.15 30.37
C GLY A 204 -38.03 30.87 31.19
N VAL A 205 -38.40 29.77 30.53
CA VAL A 205 -38.14 28.43 31.04
C VAL A 205 -36.63 28.29 31.13
N ASP A 206 -36.15 27.68 32.20
CA ASP A 206 -34.73 27.40 32.36
C ASP A 206 -34.26 26.36 31.33
N LEU A 207 -33.24 26.70 30.55
CA LEU A 207 -32.65 25.79 29.56
C LEU A 207 -31.48 24.96 30.13
N ASN A 208 -31.07 25.21 31.38
CA ASN A 208 -29.99 24.46 32.04
C ASN A 208 -30.51 23.39 33.01
N GLU A 209 -31.57 23.64 33.78
CA GLU A 209 -32.20 22.60 34.61
C GLU A 209 -32.90 21.53 33.76
N PRO A 210 -32.37 20.28 33.62
CA PRO A 210 -33.06 19.25 32.84
C PRO A 210 -34.20 18.62 33.65
N LEU A 211 -34.15 18.77 34.98
CA LEU A 211 -34.97 18.04 35.96
C LEU A 211 -35.52 18.92 37.10
N GLY A 212 -35.50 20.24 36.92
CA GLY A 212 -36.05 21.22 37.86
C GLY A 212 -37.51 21.63 37.62
N GLY A 213 -38.10 22.33 38.59
CA GLY A 213 -39.54 22.63 38.60
C GLY A 213 -39.95 23.66 37.53
N ALA A 214 -41.05 23.42 36.82
CA ALA A 214 -41.49 24.25 35.69
C ALA A 214 -41.81 25.70 36.10
N THR A 215 -40.79 26.56 36.07
CA THR A 215 -40.91 28.01 36.26
C THR A 215 -40.95 28.71 34.90
N VAL A 216 -41.87 29.66 34.76
CA VAL A 216 -42.12 30.42 33.53
C VAL A 216 -42.17 31.90 33.86
N LEU A 217 -41.55 32.71 33.01
CA LEU A 217 -41.66 34.15 33.02
C LEU A 217 -42.86 34.57 32.15
N LEU A 218 -43.79 35.32 32.76
CA LEU A 218 -44.90 35.96 32.06
C LEU A 218 -44.66 37.47 32.01
N SER A 219 -44.56 38.04 30.81
CA SER A 219 -44.39 39.49 30.64
C SER A 219 -45.74 40.22 30.65
N TYR A 220 -45.81 41.29 31.44
CA TYR A 220 -46.84 42.32 31.40
C TYR A 220 -46.19 43.65 31.00
N MET A 221 -46.98 44.60 30.49
CA MET A 221 -46.57 45.94 30.05
C MET A 221 -45.56 46.71 30.95
N ARG A 222 -45.52 46.45 32.26
CA ARG A 222 -44.64 47.13 33.23
C ARG A 222 -43.76 46.21 34.10
N LYS A 223 -43.91 44.89 33.99
CA LYS A 223 -43.24 43.93 34.88
C LYS A 223 -43.14 42.54 34.24
N ILE A 224 -42.13 41.78 34.62
CA ILE A 224 -42.05 40.34 34.39
C ILE A 224 -42.46 39.63 35.69
N GLN A 225 -43.23 38.56 35.58
CA GLN A 225 -43.70 37.78 36.72
C GLN A 225 -43.26 36.34 36.60
N VAL A 226 -42.49 35.86 37.59
CA VAL A 226 -42.09 34.46 37.70
C VAL A 226 -43.26 33.66 38.24
N VAL A 227 -43.69 32.62 37.52
CA VAL A 227 -44.79 31.73 37.90
C VAL A 227 -44.29 30.29 37.91
N GLN A 228 -44.51 29.59 39.02
CA GLN A 228 -44.31 28.15 39.11
C GLN A 228 -45.58 27.44 38.66
N ILE A 229 -45.43 26.44 37.79
CA ILE A 229 -46.54 25.67 37.22
C ILE A 229 -46.43 24.23 37.71
N GLY A 230 -47.55 23.68 38.16
CA GLY A 230 -47.70 22.29 38.61
C GLY A 230 -49.17 21.89 38.60
N GLU A 231 -49.69 21.45 39.75
CA GLU A 231 -51.15 21.27 39.95
C GLU A 231 -51.92 22.61 39.99
N ASP A 232 -51.22 23.71 40.29
CA ASP A 232 -51.67 25.10 40.19
C ASP A 232 -50.65 25.93 39.39
N ALA A 233 -51.06 27.11 38.91
CA ALA A 233 -50.15 28.17 38.49
C ALA A 233 -49.97 29.21 39.63
N ARG A 234 -48.81 29.20 40.30
CA ARG A 234 -48.54 30.02 41.51
C ARG A 234 -47.46 31.09 41.25
N PRO A 235 -47.73 32.39 41.47
CA PRO A 235 -46.74 33.45 41.26
C PRO A 235 -45.69 33.46 42.38
N LEU A 236 -44.40 33.41 42.02
CA LEU A 236 -43.27 33.43 42.95
C LEU A 236 -42.68 34.82 43.15
N LYS A 237 -42.22 35.46 42.07
CA LYS A 237 -41.47 36.73 42.09
C LYS A 237 -42.05 37.71 41.05
N ARG A 238 -41.79 39.01 41.27
CA ARG A 238 -42.11 40.10 40.34
C ARG A 238 -40.85 40.93 40.12
N ILE A 239 -40.54 41.23 38.87
CA ILE A 239 -39.36 41.99 38.44
C ILE A 239 -39.89 43.19 37.66
N ASP A 240 -39.60 44.41 38.11
CA ASP A 240 -40.14 45.63 37.49
C ASP A 240 -39.31 46.03 36.26
N PHE A 241 -39.59 45.33 35.15
CA PHE A 241 -39.04 45.56 33.83
C PHE A 241 -40.20 45.87 32.85
N SER A 242 -40.22 47.07 32.28
CA SER A 242 -41.28 47.55 31.39
C SER A 242 -41.04 47.20 29.93
N GLY A 243 -42.12 46.95 29.18
CA GLY A 243 -42.06 46.83 27.72
C GLY A 243 -41.26 45.65 27.17
N SER A 244 -40.96 44.60 27.94
CA SER A 244 -40.22 43.45 27.42
C SER A 244 -40.97 42.75 26.29
N THR A 245 -40.20 42.30 25.29
CA THR A 245 -40.65 41.74 24.01
C THR A 245 -40.25 40.27 23.83
N LEU A 246 -39.12 39.86 24.40
CA LEU A 246 -38.55 38.51 24.32
C LEU A 246 -37.71 38.21 25.58
N SER A 247 -37.58 36.92 25.95
CA SER A 247 -36.50 36.47 26.85
C SER A 247 -36.07 35.02 26.60
N VAL A 248 -34.84 34.70 27.01
CA VAL A 248 -34.27 33.35 27.10
C VAL A 248 -33.54 33.24 28.45
N ARG A 249 -33.59 32.09 29.13
CA ARG A 249 -33.05 31.91 30.50
C ARG A 249 -32.12 30.71 30.62
N ARG A 250 -31.06 30.88 31.41
CA ARG A 250 -30.04 29.90 31.81
C ARG A 250 -29.81 30.05 33.32
N ASP A 251 -30.15 29.03 34.10
CA ASP A 251 -30.08 29.05 35.57
C ASP A 251 -30.78 30.29 36.17
N SER A 252 -30.10 31.13 36.95
CA SER A 252 -30.67 32.38 37.49
C SER A 252 -30.74 33.51 36.47
N ILE A 253 -30.02 33.45 35.33
CA ILE A 253 -29.85 34.56 34.41
C ILE A 253 -30.83 34.48 33.23
N ALA A 254 -31.68 35.50 33.08
CA ALA A 254 -32.54 35.69 31.94
C ALA A 254 -32.04 36.86 31.07
N CYS A 255 -31.65 36.58 29.83
CA CYS A 255 -31.48 37.62 28.82
C CYS A 255 -32.86 38.09 28.33
N VAL A 256 -33.10 39.40 28.36
CA VAL A 256 -34.39 40.03 28.06
C VAL A 256 -34.19 41.18 27.07
N ALA A 257 -35.06 41.29 26.09
CA ALA A 257 -35.17 42.46 25.21
C ALA A 257 -36.39 43.30 25.57
N ASP A 258 -36.30 44.63 25.37
CA ASP A 258 -37.46 45.51 25.22
C ASP A 258 -37.66 45.89 23.74
N SER A 259 -38.18 47.09 23.46
CA SER A 259 -38.35 47.63 22.10
C SER A 259 -37.09 48.30 21.51
N LYS A 260 -36.01 48.43 22.30
CA LYS A 260 -34.86 49.30 22.04
C LYS A 260 -33.51 48.69 22.40
N SER A 261 -33.40 47.95 23.50
CA SER A 261 -32.13 47.35 23.95
C SER A 261 -32.29 45.97 24.61
N TYR A 262 -31.15 45.29 24.77
CA TYR A 262 -31.01 44.03 25.49
C TYR A 262 -30.51 44.27 26.92
N ALA A 263 -30.84 43.36 27.85
CA ALA A 263 -30.30 43.34 29.20
C ALA A 263 -30.28 41.91 29.76
N LEU A 264 -29.30 41.60 30.60
CA LEU A 264 -29.34 40.41 31.45
C LEU A 264 -30.07 40.75 32.75
N ILE A 265 -30.84 39.80 33.28
CA ILE A 265 -31.55 39.91 34.54
C ILE A 265 -31.26 38.68 35.38
N ASP A 266 -30.68 38.88 36.57
CA ASP A 266 -30.68 37.84 37.60
C ASP A 266 -32.10 37.75 38.20
N VAL A 267 -32.79 36.66 37.88
CA VAL A 267 -34.17 36.35 38.30
C VAL A 267 -34.25 36.12 39.81
N ASP A 268 -33.15 35.73 40.45
CA ASP A 268 -33.09 35.41 41.86
C ASP A 268 -32.68 36.59 42.75
N GLN A 269 -31.62 37.31 42.37
CA GLN A 269 -31.10 38.49 43.05
C GLN A 269 -31.78 39.81 42.65
N GLN A 270 -32.55 39.81 41.55
CA GLN A 270 -33.22 40.98 40.97
C GLN A 270 -32.22 42.08 40.56
N LEU A 271 -31.15 41.68 39.88
CA LEU A 271 -30.15 42.59 39.29
C LEU A 271 -30.36 42.69 37.78
N LYS A 272 -30.16 43.88 37.20
CA LYS A 272 -30.15 44.16 35.75
C LYS A 272 -28.75 44.54 35.30
N ILE A 273 -28.23 43.91 34.27
CA ILE A 273 -27.03 44.33 33.54
C ILE A 273 -27.50 44.81 32.14
N PRO A 274 -27.51 46.12 31.84
CA PRO A 274 -27.89 46.60 30.52
C PRO A 274 -26.79 46.27 29.49
N LEU A 275 -27.20 45.80 28.32
CA LEU A 275 -26.33 45.49 27.19
C LEU A 275 -26.54 46.55 26.08
N MET A 276 -26.25 46.18 24.82
CA MET A 276 -26.35 47.04 23.65
C MET A 276 -27.79 47.34 23.19
N SER A 277 -27.97 48.45 22.46
CA SER A 277 -29.19 48.74 21.70
C SER A 277 -29.40 47.73 20.56
N ILE A 278 -30.65 47.41 20.24
CA ILE A 278 -31.04 46.57 19.08
C ILE A 278 -30.75 47.35 17.78
N SER A 279 -31.10 48.64 17.75
CA SER A 279 -30.73 49.55 16.67
C SER A 279 -29.46 50.33 17.04
N SER A 280 -28.42 50.25 16.21
CA SER A 280 -27.19 51.03 16.37
C SER A 280 -27.39 52.54 16.13
N LEU A 281 -28.57 52.96 15.66
CA LEU A 281 -28.98 54.34 15.49
C LEU A 281 -29.67 54.93 16.73
N GLU A 282 -29.96 54.13 17.76
CA GLU A 282 -30.59 54.58 19.01
C GLU A 282 -29.62 54.51 20.21
N GLU A 283 -28.98 55.63 20.54
CA GLU A 283 -28.32 55.83 21.83
C GLU A 283 -29.38 55.91 22.95
N THR A 284 -29.50 54.88 23.78
CA THR A 284 -30.52 54.79 24.86
C THR A 284 -29.95 54.62 26.27
N THR A 285 -28.69 54.19 26.38
CA THR A 285 -27.96 53.98 27.63
C THR A 285 -26.59 54.66 27.50
N SER A 286 -26.00 55.22 28.56
CA SER A 286 -24.65 55.79 28.42
C SER A 286 -23.59 54.68 28.29
N PRO A 287 -22.49 54.89 27.54
CA PRO A 287 -21.43 53.88 27.40
C PRO A 287 -20.76 53.47 28.73
N SER A 288 -20.92 54.27 29.77
CA SER A 288 -20.44 54.03 31.13
C SER A 288 -21.36 53.14 31.99
N GLU A 289 -22.59 52.87 31.56
CA GLU A 289 -23.57 52.07 32.33
C GLU A 289 -23.72 50.64 31.78
N ILE A 290 -23.28 50.39 30.54
CA ILE A 290 -23.30 49.06 29.91
C ILE A 290 -22.40 48.11 30.71
N GLY A 291 -22.83 46.85 30.88
CA GLY A 291 -22.09 45.82 31.61
C GLY A 291 -22.05 45.99 33.14
N HIS A 292 -22.71 47.02 33.70
CA HIS A 292 -22.72 47.27 35.15
C HIS A 292 -24.05 46.84 35.78
N ALA A 293 -23.99 46.04 36.86
CA ALA A 293 -25.17 45.56 37.56
C ALA A 293 -25.90 46.66 38.34
N GLN A 294 -27.22 46.74 38.14
CA GLN A 294 -28.16 47.69 38.73
C GLN A 294 -29.23 46.93 39.53
N SER A 295 -29.67 47.40 40.70
CA SER A 295 -30.74 46.74 41.46
C SER A 295 -32.13 47.08 40.91
N ILE A 296 -33.00 46.07 40.80
CA ILE A 296 -34.41 46.17 40.40
C ILE A 296 -35.35 45.95 41.61
N ALA A 297 -34.83 45.98 42.84
CA ALA A 297 -35.63 45.75 44.04
C ALA A 297 -36.71 46.83 44.21
N ALA A 298 -37.96 46.42 44.43
CA ALA A 298 -39.11 47.31 44.45
C ALA A 298 -39.13 48.24 45.68
N ASP A 299 -38.67 49.48 45.48
CA ASP A 299 -38.61 50.50 46.51
C ASP A 299 -40.03 50.94 46.91
N ASN A 300 -40.49 50.53 48.09
CA ASN A 300 -41.91 50.51 48.45
C ASN A 300 -42.44 51.87 48.97
N SER A 301 -42.02 52.97 48.31
CA SER A 301 -42.39 54.35 48.64
C SER A 301 -43.01 55.06 47.43
N GLY A 302 -44.30 55.40 47.53
CA GLY A 302 -45.05 55.98 46.41
C GLY A 302 -44.63 57.42 46.07
N GLY A 303 -43.88 57.60 44.98
CA GLY A 303 -43.46 58.92 44.47
C GLY A 303 -43.85 59.13 42.99
N LEU A 304 -44.64 60.17 42.71
CA LEU A 304 -45.04 60.55 41.34
C LEU A 304 -43.92 61.34 40.64
N LEU A 305 -43.00 60.67 39.95
CA LEU A 305 -42.06 61.33 39.04
C LEU A 305 -42.69 61.51 37.65
N ARG A 306 -43.01 62.76 37.32
CA ARG A 306 -43.46 63.19 36.00
C ARG A 306 -42.26 63.44 35.08
N SER A 307 -42.43 63.20 33.79
CA SER A 307 -41.45 63.59 32.77
C SER A 307 -41.17 65.10 32.82
N SER A 308 -39.89 65.48 32.96
CA SER A 308 -39.44 66.87 32.93
C SER A 308 -38.40 67.09 31.84
N SER A 309 -38.79 67.72 30.74
CA SER A 309 -37.89 68.10 29.65
C SER A 309 -36.95 69.25 30.04
N SER A 310 -35.73 69.20 29.51
CA SER A 310 -34.65 70.17 29.74
C SER A 310 -35.00 71.64 29.42
N THR A 311 -34.54 72.58 30.25
CA THR A 311 -33.73 73.76 29.82
C THR A 311 -33.22 74.54 31.04
N GLY A 312 -31.93 74.91 31.03
CA GLY A 312 -31.25 75.69 32.07
C GLY A 312 -29.74 75.68 31.81
N ASN A 313 -29.01 76.78 32.05
CA ASN A 313 -27.67 76.99 31.47
C ASN A 313 -26.73 77.71 32.45
N ARG A 314 -25.41 77.39 32.40
CA ARG A 314 -24.28 78.01 33.13
C ARG A 314 -24.20 77.69 34.65
N THR A 315 -23.04 77.66 35.34
CA THR A 315 -21.63 77.94 34.96
C THR A 315 -20.59 77.18 35.82
N SER A 316 -19.43 76.88 35.21
CA SER A 316 -18.08 76.57 35.75
C SER A 316 -17.72 76.70 37.26
N SER A 317 -16.94 75.72 37.77
CA SER A 317 -15.55 75.95 38.27
C SER A 317 -14.79 74.66 38.66
N ASP A 318 -13.57 74.47 38.13
CA ASP A 318 -12.51 73.54 38.61
C ASP A 318 -12.06 73.89 40.07
N VAL A 319 -11.25 73.16 40.86
CA VAL A 319 -10.26 72.04 40.71
C VAL A 319 -10.00 71.45 42.16
N PRO A 320 -9.18 70.40 42.50
CA PRO A 320 -8.34 69.47 41.72
C PRO A 320 -8.40 67.94 42.07
N GLY A 321 -7.94 67.10 41.13
CA GLY A 321 -6.70 66.27 41.24
C GLY A 321 -6.46 65.18 42.32
N HIS A 322 -6.27 63.95 41.81
CA HIS A 322 -5.24 62.94 42.17
C HIS A 322 -5.31 62.06 43.44
N SER A 323 -5.53 60.74 43.25
CA SER A 323 -4.58 59.60 43.49
C SER A 323 -5.31 58.29 43.13
N ARG A 324 -4.80 57.31 42.34
CA ARG A 324 -3.67 56.37 42.57
C ARG A 324 -3.77 55.62 43.93
N SER A 325 -3.79 54.29 44.04
CA SER A 325 -3.62 53.20 43.06
C SER A 325 -4.11 51.84 43.62
N THR A 326 -3.96 50.78 42.80
CA THR A 326 -3.73 49.36 43.15
C THR A 326 -4.86 48.52 43.77
N SER A 327 -5.18 47.44 43.04
CA SER A 327 -5.69 46.18 43.58
C SER A 327 -4.62 45.44 44.40
N LEU A 328 -5.06 44.68 45.41
CA LEU A 328 -4.39 43.49 45.95
C LEU A 328 -5.43 42.68 46.76
N GLY A 329 -5.39 41.35 46.66
CA GLY A 329 -6.40 40.45 47.25
C GLY A 329 -6.19 40.12 48.73
N GLY A 330 -7.19 39.48 49.36
CA GLY A 330 -7.21 39.21 50.80
C GLY A 330 -8.00 37.96 51.23
N SER A 331 -7.45 36.78 50.89
CA SER A 331 -7.38 35.47 51.59
C SER A 331 -8.23 35.12 52.85
N ILE A 332 -8.18 33.81 53.22
CA ILE A 332 -8.56 33.10 54.49
C ILE A 332 -9.92 32.36 54.40
N LEU A 333 -10.05 31.04 54.64
CA LEU A 333 -9.17 29.91 55.07
C LEU A 333 -9.45 28.68 54.12
N ASP A 334 -9.21 27.36 54.27
CA ASP A 334 -8.67 26.36 55.25
C ASP A 334 -8.24 25.10 54.42
N SER A 335 -7.06 24.46 54.61
CA SER A 335 -6.73 23.26 55.43
C SER A 335 -7.51 21.95 55.11
N ILE A 336 -6.97 20.69 55.17
CA ILE A 336 -5.63 20.11 55.46
C ILE A 336 -5.52 18.65 54.90
N ARG A 337 -4.35 18.24 54.36
CA ARG A 337 -3.67 16.89 54.34
C ARG A 337 -2.63 16.87 53.19
N ARG A 338 -1.31 16.67 53.39
CA ARG A 338 -0.50 15.48 53.81
C ARG A 338 -0.65 14.28 52.84
N GLN A 339 0.41 13.61 52.35
CA GLN A 339 1.80 13.52 52.86
C GLN A 339 2.85 13.00 51.81
N ASP A 340 4.05 13.61 51.74
CA ASP A 340 5.45 13.10 51.56
C ASP A 340 5.83 11.86 50.68
N PRO A 341 7.13 11.64 50.32
CA PRO A 341 8.21 12.59 49.91
C PRO A 341 9.17 12.08 48.79
N ARG A 342 10.04 12.96 48.24
CA ARG A 342 11.45 12.77 47.71
C ARG A 342 11.75 13.75 46.54
N SER A 343 12.98 14.18 46.23
CA SER A 343 14.16 14.61 47.03
C SER A 343 15.33 15.04 46.10
N ASN A 344 15.94 16.20 46.38
CA ASN A 344 17.30 16.66 45.97
C ASN A 344 17.58 17.25 44.56
N GLU A 345 18.75 17.90 44.45
CA GLU A 345 19.06 19.02 43.53
C GLU A 345 20.22 18.76 42.53
N GLY A 346 20.40 19.68 41.57
CA GLY A 346 21.62 19.86 40.73
C GLY A 346 21.30 20.13 39.24
N GLY A 347 21.93 21.07 38.51
CA GLY A 347 23.00 22.03 38.86
C GLY A 347 23.30 23.04 37.73
N ASP A 348 24.29 23.92 37.94
CA ASP A 348 24.63 25.12 37.13
C ASP A 348 24.97 24.95 35.63
N SER A 349 24.83 26.03 34.84
CA SER A 349 25.96 26.66 34.10
C SER A 349 25.63 28.01 33.41
N LEU A 350 26.65 28.81 33.05
CA LEU A 350 26.59 30.25 32.71
C LEU A 350 26.92 30.58 31.23
N GLY A 351 26.41 31.72 30.69
CA GLY A 351 26.48 32.05 29.24
C GLY A 351 26.71 33.51 28.77
N ARG A 352 26.94 34.50 29.65
CA ARG A 352 27.57 35.83 29.43
C ARG A 352 27.17 36.78 28.23
N ASN A 353 26.57 37.92 28.61
CA ASN A 353 26.44 39.28 27.99
C ASN A 353 27.63 39.83 27.12
N PRO A 354 27.51 40.92 26.29
CA PRO A 354 26.68 42.14 26.52
C PRO A 354 26.04 42.91 25.31
N SER A 355 25.43 44.06 25.64
CA SER A 355 24.64 45.07 24.87
C SER A 355 25.39 45.88 23.76
N PRO A 356 24.70 46.71 22.93
CA PRO A 356 24.36 48.10 23.32
C PRO A 356 23.06 48.73 22.73
N GLN A 357 22.81 50.01 23.09
CA GLN A 357 21.78 50.95 22.58
C GLN A 357 22.37 51.92 21.49
N PRO A 358 21.74 53.05 21.07
CA PRO A 358 20.40 53.29 20.47
C PRO A 358 20.43 54.18 19.17
N SER A 359 19.25 54.58 18.65
CA SER A 359 18.84 55.99 18.35
C SER A 359 18.49 56.48 16.92
N ILE A 360 17.53 57.43 16.89
CA ILE A 360 17.31 58.56 15.94
C ILE A 360 16.62 58.33 14.56
N SER A 361 15.75 59.29 14.21
CA SER A 361 14.93 59.42 12.97
C SER A 361 15.64 60.20 11.85
N PRO A 362 15.05 60.29 10.64
CA PRO A 362 14.79 61.64 10.06
C PRO A 362 13.49 61.74 9.22
N ARG A 363 13.26 62.90 8.56
CA ARG A 363 12.06 63.25 7.76
C ARG A 363 12.42 64.30 6.68
N HIS A 364 11.85 64.21 5.46
CA HIS A 364 11.85 65.22 4.36
C HIS A 364 13.21 65.51 3.66
N SER A 365 13.34 65.94 2.38
CA SER A 365 12.42 66.11 1.21
C SER A 365 13.18 66.54 -0.09
N ILE A 366 12.51 66.60 -1.27
CA ILE A 366 12.87 67.35 -2.53
C ILE A 366 13.94 66.66 -3.45
N GLU A 367 13.95 66.64 -4.81
CA GLU A 367 13.26 67.38 -5.90
C GLU A 367 13.06 66.61 -7.26
N ARG A 368 12.00 66.97 -8.06
CA ARG A 368 11.75 66.98 -9.56
C ARG A 368 12.28 65.85 -10.52
N THR A 369 11.74 65.60 -11.73
CA THR A 369 11.17 66.55 -12.75
C THR A 369 10.20 65.90 -13.79
N SER A 370 9.13 66.63 -14.18
CA SER A 370 8.41 66.61 -15.50
C SER A 370 7.65 65.34 -15.99
N THR A 371 6.87 65.29 -17.09
CA THR A 371 5.72 66.05 -17.71
C THR A 371 5.24 65.26 -18.98
N PRO A 372 4.12 65.51 -19.72
CA PRO A 372 3.07 66.54 -19.61
C PRO A 372 1.59 66.03 -19.67
N ASN A 373 0.62 66.96 -19.66
CA ASN A 373 -0.84 66.73 -19.78
C ASN A 373 -1.38 67.07 -21.19
N PRO A 374 -2.70 66.86 -21.44
CA PRO A 374 -3.56 67.98 -21.87
C PRO A 374 -4.74 68.26 -20.90
N SER A 375 -5.54 69.29 -21.17
CA SER A 375 -6.58 69.85 -20.25
C SER A 375 -7.75 70.52 -21.01
N VAL A 376 -8.58 71.33 -20.30
CA VAL A 376 -9.76 72.14 -20.76
C VAL A 376 -11.09 71.34 -20.62
N ASP A 377 -12.22 71.84 -20.07
CA ASP A 377 -12.62 73.23 -19.71
C ASP A 377 -13.36 73.40 -18.33
N LYS A 378 -13.82 74.63 -18.04
CA LYS A 378 -14.49 75.19 -16.83
C LYS A 378 -16.04 75.37 -17.06
N PRO A 379 -16.86 76.15 -16.28
CA PRO A 379 -16.64 77.00 -15.08
C PRO A 379 -17.61 76.84 -13.88
N LEU A 380 -17.36 77.62 -12.81
CA LEU A 380 -18.30 78.01 -11.74
C LEU A 380 -18.57 79.54 -11.79
N PRO A 381 -19.78 80.03 -11.45
CA PRO A 381 -20.04 81.42 -11.08
C PRO A 381 -20.30 81.62 -9.56
N ALA A 382 -20.45 82.87 -9.10
CA ALA A 382 -20.54 83.25 -7.68
C ALA A 382 -21.85 84.01 -7.33
N ALA A 383 -22.07 84.26 -6.04
CA ALA A 383 -23.26 84.92 -5.48
C ALA A 383 -23.35 86.44 -5.76
N PRO A 384 -24.56 87.03 -5.66
CA PRO A 384 -24.67 88.23 -4.81
C PRO A 384 -26.02 88.45 -4.08
N SER A 385 -25.91 88.89 -2.82
CA SER A 385 -26.68 90.02 -2.22
C SER A 385 -28.21 89.88 -1.93
N PRO A 386 -28.80 90.78 -1.09
CA PRO A 386 -29.96 90.41 -0.27
C PRO A 386 -31.19 91.35 -0.39
N SER A 387 -32.13 91.17 0.56
CA SER A 387 -33.26 92.01 0.99
C SER A 387 -34.67 91.61 0.48
N GLY A 388 -35.48 91.19 1.46
CA GLY A 388 -36.90 90.86 1.38
C GLY A 388 -37.38 90.54 2.80
N THR A 389 -38.35 91.29 3.32
CA THR A 389 -38.71 91.32 4.75
C THR A 389 -39.75 90.23 5.13
N PRO A 390 -39.93 89.92 6.43
CA PRO A 390 -40.25 88.56 6.86
C PRO A 390 -41.74 88.19 6.87
N THR A 391 -42.01 86.90 6.82
CA THR A 391 -43.30 86.31 7.23
C THR A 391 -43.05 84.95 7.85
N GLN A 392 -43.72 84.62 8.96
CA GLN A 392 -43.65 83.30 9.56
C GLN A 392 -44.44 82.29 8.71
N SER A 393 -43.78 81.21 8.31
CA SER A 393 -44.43 79.95 7.93
C SER A 393 -43.61 78.81 8.51
N THR A 394 -44.29 77.79 9.03
CA THR A 394 -43.66 76.60 9.59
C THR A 394 -43.37 75.60 8.49
N ASP A 395 -42.15 75.07 8.44
CA ASP A 395 -41.94 73.74 7.87
C ASP A 395 -40.77 73.00 8.52
N LEU A 396 -40.83 71.67 8.46
CA LEU A 396 -40.13 70.80 9.39
C LEU A 396 -38.90 70.11 8.75
N ARG A 397 -37.76 70.12 9.44
CA ARG A 397 -36.77 69.06 9.25
C ARG A 397 -37.39 67.74 9.75
N PRO A 398 -37.46 66.67 8.94
CA PRO A 398 -37.76 65.35 9.47
C PRO A 398 -36.63 64.96 10.44
N LYS A 399 -37.00 64.54 11.66
CA LYS A 399 -36.13 63.72 12.49
C LYS A 399 -35.94 62.37 11.77
N PRO A 400 -34.81 61.66 11.92
CA PRO A 400 -34.78 60.25 11.58
C PRO A 400 -35.90 59.54 12.37
N GLY A 401 -36.73 58.78 11.68
CA GLY A 401 -37.73 57.95 12.34
C GLY A 401 -37.04 56.81 13.08
N SER A 402 -37.49 56.48 14.29
CA SER A 402 -37.00 55.32 15.03
C SER A 402 -37.35 54.04 14.26
N VAL A 403 -36.35 53.42 13.64
CA VAL A 403 -36.53 52.17 12.88
C VAL A 403 -36.66 51.03 13.88
N PHE A 404 -37.88 50.50 14.02
CA PHE A 404 -38.15 49.38 14.91
C PHE A 404 -37.62 48.07 14.30
N LEU A 405 -36.67 47.43 14.99
CA LEU A 405 -36.13 46.12 14.66
C LEU A 405 -36.69 45.07 15.64
N LYS A 406 -37.04 43.88 15.14
CA LYS A 406 -37.49 42.75 15.99
C LYS A 406 -36.26 42.21 16.74
N PRO A 407 -36.21 42.25 18.08
CA PRO A 407 -35.09 41.68 18.83
C PRO A 407 -35.00 40.17 18.64
N HIS A 408 -33.76 39.68 18.63
CA HIS A 408 -33.44 38.26 18.54
C HIS A 408 -32.51 37.90 19.70
N ILE A 409 -32.96 36.94 20.52
CA ILE A 409 -32.18 36.31 21.58
C ILE A 409 -32.27 34.81 21.33
N THR A 410 -31.12 34.15 21.21
CA THR A 410 -30.99 32.69 21.24
C THR A 410 -29.87 32.33 22.22
N SER A 411 -29.74 31.06 22.60
CA SER A 411 -28.68 30.63 23.52
C SER A 411 -27.96 29.39 22.97
N PRO A 412 -26.80 29.57 22.31
CA PRO A 412 -26.09 28.48 21.64
C PRO A 412 -25.48 27.46 22.62
N THR A 413 -25.02 27.90 23.79
CA THR A 413 -24.40 27.07 24.84
C THR A 413 -25.06 27.37 26.19
N PRO A 414 -24.77 26.62 27.27
CA PRO A 414 -25.31 26.90 28.61
C PRO A 414 -24.90 28.27 29.16
N ASP A 415 -23.73 28.76 28.74
CA ASP A 415 -23.05 29.92 29.31
C ASP A 415 -23.13 31.18 28.43
N GLU A 416 -23.74 31.08 27.23
CA GLU A 416 -23.79 32.16 26.24
C GLU A 416 -25.20 32.43 25.67
N PHE A 417 -25.42 33.69 25.31
CA PHE A 417 -26.52 34.18 24.48
C PHE A 417 -25.98 34.73 23.17
N LEU A 418 -26.72 34.53 22.07
CA LEU A 418 -26.49 35.17 20.78
C LEU A 418 -27.58 36.24 20.55
N LEU A 419 -27.13 37.48 20.41
CA LEU A 419 -27.95 38.69 20.26
C LEU A 419 -27.74 39.30 18.87
N VAL A 420 -28.75 39.93 18.27
CA VAL A 420 -28.61 40.56 16.94
C VAL A 420 -28.89 42.06 16.97
N THR A 421 -27.93 42.84 16.48
CA THR A 421 -28.03 44.30 16.30
C THR A 421 -28.00 44.69 14.83
N GLY A 422 -28.44 45.91 14.50
CA GLY A 422 -28.41 46.41 13.12
C GLY A 422 -28.91 47.86 12.99
N THR A 423 -29.02 48.34 11.76
CA THR A 423 -29.50 49.68 11.41
C THR A 423 -30.92 49.67 10.86
N SER A 424 -31.20 48.75 9.94
CA SER A 424 -32.39 48.72 9.09
C SER A 424 -32.72 47.28 8.66
N PRO A 425 -34.01 46.89 8.46
CA PRO A 425 -34.39 45.54 8.01
C PRO A 425 -33.83 45.11 6.64
N LEU A 426 -33.26 46.03 5.86
CA LEU A 426 -32.67 45.77 4.54
C LEU A 426 -31.14 45.79 4.53
N GLU A 427 -30.52 46.26 5.62
CA GLU A 427 -29.07 46.35 5.80
C GLU A 427 -28.55 45.11 6.57
N PRO A 428 -27.22 44.82 6.53
CA PRO A 428 -26.63 43.71 7.27
C PRO A 428 -26.94 43.74 8.78
N GLY A 429 -27.11 42.56 9.36
CA GLY A 429 -27.25 42.38 10.81
C GLY A 429 -25.96 41.85 11.44
N ILE A 430 -25.67 42.23 12.69
CA ILE A 430 -24.50 41.76 13.42
C ILE A 430 -24.94 40.89 14.60
N GLY A 431 -24.58 39.60 14.56
CA GLY A 431 -24.72 38.66 15.67
C GLY A 431 -23.55 38.78 16.64
N MET A 432 -23.84 38.94 17.92
CA MET A 432 -22.86 39.04 19.00
C MET A 432 -23.11 37.94 20.04
N PHE A 433 -22.09 37.14 20.33
CA PHE A 433 -22.09 36.16 21.42
C PHE A 433 -21.68 36.84 22.73
N VAL A 434 -22.43 36.63 23.79
CA VAL A 434 -22.28 37.29 25.10
C VAL A 434 -22.47 36.25 26.21
N ASN A 435 -21.61 36.25 27.23
CA ASN A 435 -21.73 35.31 28.35
C ASN A 435 -22.84 35.70 29.36
N LEU A 436 -22.99 34.92 30.44
CA LEU A 436 -23.93 35.20 31.53
C LEU A 436 -23.61 36.48 32.35
N ASP A 437 -22.41 37.04 32.24
CA ASP A 437 -22.00 38.29 32.91
C ASP A 437 -22.25 39.55 32.05
N GLY A 438 -22.28 39.40 30.72
CA GLY A 438 -22.45 40.51 29.76
C GLY A 438 -21.23 40.79 28.86
N ASP A 439 -20.15 40.00 28.98
CA ASP A 439 -18.92 40.13 28.19
C ASP A 439 -19.00 39.36 26.85
N PRO A 440 -18.42 39.88 25.75
CA PRO A 440 -18.43 39.21 24.46
C PRO A 440 -17.41 38.05 24.38
N THR A 441 -17.87 36.87 23.99
CA THR A 441 -17.07 35.61 24.05
C THR A 441 -16.42 35.19 22.74
N ARG A 442 -17.09 35.41 21.60
CA ARG A 442 -16.67 34.94 20.27
C ARG A 442 -16.69 36.09 19.24
N PRO A 443 -15.97 35.97 18.11
CA PRO A 443 -16.08 36.91 17.00
C PRO A 443 -17.52 37.08 16.51
N THR A 444 -17.85 38.27 16.01
CA THR A 444 -19.21 38.62 15.58
C THR A 444 -19.57 37.98 14.24
N LEU A 445 -20.80 37.47 14.11
CA LEU A 445 -21.34 36.97 12.84
C LEU A 445 -21.96 38.12 12.04
N GLU A 446 -21.69 38.18 10.74
CA GLU A 446 -22.31 39.13 9.83
C GLU A 446 -23.41 38.42 9.02
N PHE A 447 -24.66 38.83 9.18
CA PHE A 447 -25.79 38.38 8.38
C PHE A 447 -25.98 39.26 7.15
N THR A 448 -26.21 38.69 5.96
CA THR A 448 -26.33 39.47 4.72
C THR A 448 -27.48 40.50 4.75
N ARG A 449 -28.54 40.25 5.53
CA ARG A 449 -29.55 41.24 5.95
C ARG A 449 -29.95 40.98 7.40
N TYR A 450 -30.53 41.99 8.07
CA TYR A 450 -31.12 41.82 9.39
C TYR A 450 -32.17 40.69 9.38
N PRO A 451 -32.04 39.65 10.22
CA PRO A 451 -32.88 38.47 10.12
C PRO A 451 -34.33 38.74 10.56
N ARG A 452 -35.26 38.01 9.96
CA ARG A 452 -36.67 37.98 10.38
C ARG A 452 -36.89 37.10 11.59
N GLU A 453 -36.19 35.96 11.63
CA GLU A 453 -36.14 34.97 12.71
C GLU A 453 -34.74 34.34 12.75
N VAL A 454 -34.29 33.94 13.94
CA VAL A 454 -33.00 33.26 14.15
C VAL A 454 -33.24 32.05 15.03
N ALA A 455 -32.68 30.90 14.64
CA ALA A 455 -32.60 29.70 15.46
C ALA A 455 -31.14 29.23 15.53
N VAL A 456 -30.83 28.48 16.59
CA VAL A 456 -29.54 27.81 16.76
C VAL A 456 -29.76 26.32 16.90
N ASP A 457 -28.83 25.54 16.35
CA ASP A 457 -28.73 24.11 16.61
C ASP A 457 -27.31 23.75 17.02
N SER A 458 -27.21 23.23 18.24
CA SER A 458 -25.97 22.96 18.96
C SER A 458 -25.86 21.47 19.26
N PRO A 459 -24.64 20.90 19.29
CA PRO A 459 -24.46 19.49 19.65
C PRO A 459 -25.05 19.20 21.05
N PRO A 460 -25.65 18.02 21.27
CA PRO A 460 -26.11 17.64 22.60
C PRO A 460 -24.92 17.54 23.55
N LEU A 461 -25.05 18.17 24.73
CA LEU A 461 -24.03 18.14 25.78
C LEU A 461 -24.06 16.78 26.47
N ASP A 462 -22.99 16.01 26.32
CA ASP A 462 -22.84 14.70 26.92
C ASP A 462 -22.44 14.85 28.40
N LEU A 463 -23.41 15.21 29.24
CA LEU A 463 -23.25 15.51 30.67
C LEU A 463 -22.65 14.34 31.51
N THR A 464 -22.49 13.17 30.90
CA THR A 464 -21.76 12.01 31.44
C THR A 464 -20.23 12.11 31.35
N SER A 465 -19.66 12.96 30.49
CA SER A 465 -18.21 13.16 30.41
C SER A 465 -17.74 14.24 31.37
N SER A 466 -17.28 13.85 32.56
CA SER A 466 -16.72 14.78 33.57
C SER A 466 -15.28 15.23 33.24
N GLN A 467 -15.06 15.74 32.03
CA GLN A 467 -13.86 16.46 31.61
C GLN A 467 -14.25 17.76 30.91
N PRO A 468 -13.78 18.94 31.36
CA PRO A 468 -13.93 20.17 30.59
C PRO A 468 -13.04 20.09 29.35
N SER A 469 -13.64 19.83 28.18
CA SER A 469 -12.91 19.69 26.92
C SER A 469 -12.51 21.06 26.35
N SER A 470 -11.59 21.75 27.03
CA SER A 470 -10.87 22.88 26.45
C SER A 470 -10.24 22.46 25.11
N THR A 471 -10.40 23.29 24.08
CA THR A 471 -9.95 23.06 22.68
C THR A 471 -10.59 21.87 21.95
N ARG A 472 -11.92 21.90 21.77
CA ARG A 472 -12.61 21.18 20.69
C ARG A 472 -13.44 22.14 19.84
N GLU A 473 -13.50 21.91 18.53
CA GLU A 473 -14.35 22.68 17.60
C GLU A 473 -15.82 22.31 17.83
N GLU A 474 -16.57 23.22 18.46
CA GLU A 474 -18.02 23.06 18.61
C GLU A 474 -18.70 23.32 17.27
N GLU A 475 -19.07 22.28 16.53
CA GLU A 475 -19.86 22.38 15.29
C GLU A 475 -21.33 22.75 15.57
N GLY A 476 -21.55 23.91 16.19
CA GLY A 476 -22.85 24.57 16.30
C GLY A 476 -23.10 25.52 15.13
N TYR A 477 -24.37 25.67 14.76
CA TYR A 477 -24.78 26.48 13.61
C TYR A 477 -25.91 27.45 13.98
N VAL A 478 -25.84 28.64 13.37
CA VAL A 478 -26.93 29.62 13.35
C VAL A 478 -27.68 29.49 12.04
N LEU A 479 -29.01 29.45 12.09
CA LEU A 479 -29.89 29.47 10.93
C LEU A 479 -30.78 30.72 11.01
N ALA A 480 -30.68 31.58 10.00
CA ALA A 480 -31.31 32.90 9.97
C ALA A 480 -32.26 33.04 8.77
N SER A 481 -33.55 33.25 9.03
CA SER A 481 -34.56 33.49 8.00
C SER A 481 -34.46 34.92 7.48
N MET A 482 -34.22 35.10 6.17
CA MET A 482 -34.06 36.41 5.54
C MET A 482 -34.44 36.40 4.05
N THR A 483 -34.15 37.52 3.36
CA THR A 483 -34.23 37.64 1.89
C THR A 483 -32.83 37.79 1.33
N LYS A 484 -32.53 37.06 0.25
CA LYS A 484 -31.36 37.30 -0.60
C LYS A 484 -31.80 37.92 -1.91
N GLU A 485 -31.02 38.87 -2.41
CA GLU A 485 -31.21 39.48 -3.74
C GLU A 485 -30.27 38.79 -4.72
N SER A 486 -30.75 38.53 -5.94
CA SER A 486 -30.02 37.84 -7.00
C SER A 486 -30.48 38.35 -8.38
N ASP A 487 -29.80 37.92 -9.43
CA ASP A 487 -30.09 38.38 -10.81
C ASP A 487 -31.51 38.02 -11.29
N ASP A 488 -32.10 36.95 -10.75
CA ASP A 488 -33.50 36.53 -11.02
C ASP A 488 -34.53 37.16 -10.06
N GLY A 489 -34.09 37.95 -9.06
CA GLY A 489 -34.95 38.69 -8.13
C GLY A 489 -34.67 38.46 -6.65
N LEU A 490 -35.66 38.80 -5.82
CA LEU A 490 -35.64 38.61 -4.37
C LEU A 490 -36.15 37.21 -4.01
N HIS A 491 -35.35 36.45 -3.27
CA HIS A 491 -35.73 35.12 -2.80
C HIS A 491 -35.73 35.05 -1.27
N HIS A 492 -36.77 34.45 -0.72
CA HIS A 492 -36.81 34.05 0.69
C HIS A 492 -36.02 32.76 0.91
N GLY A 493 -35.37 32.63 2.07
CA GLY A 493 -34.61 31.43 2.43
C GLY A 493 -33.92 31.55 3.79
N LEU A 494 -33.11 30.53 4.11
CA LEU A 494 -32.32 30.45 5.32
C LEU A 494 -30.84 30.65 4.98
N GLU A 495 -30.20 31.64 5.62
CA GLU A 495 -28.76 31.73 5.68
C GLU A 495 -28.24 30.88 6.85
N ILE A 496 -27.19 30.09 6.63
CA ILE A 496 -26.61 29.19 7.62
C ILE A 496 -25.12 29.46 7.77
N GLN A 497 -24.67 29.65 9.01
CA GLN A 497 -23.27 29.91 9.37
C GLN A 497 -22.86 29.06 10.59
N ARG A 498 -21.58 28.65 10.70
CA ARG A 498 -21.01 28.05 11.92
C ARG A 498 -20.81 29.12 13.01
N PHE A 499 -20.75 28.73 14.28
CA PHE A 499 -20.48 29.65 15.40
C PHE A 499 -19.10 30.32 15.34
N ASP A 500 -18.10 29.68 14.72
CA ASP A 500 -16.72 30.16 14.62
C ASP A 500 -16.45 31.04 13.37
N ALA A 501 -17.41 31.11 12.43
CA ALA A 501 -17.23 31.72 11.11
C ALA A 501 -16.76 33.20 11.15
N GLY A 502 -17.09 33.95 12.20
CA GLY A 502 -16.59 35.32 12.40
C GLY A 502 -15.06 35.45 12.59
N SER A 503 -14.35 34.32 12.70
CA SER A 503 -12.88 34.26 12.72
C SER A 503 -12.26 34.33 11.31
N ASP A 504 -13.02 33.95 10.28
CA ASP A 504 -12.53 33.86 8.90
C ASP A 504 -12.61 35.20 8.18
N ALA A 505 -11.61 35.48 7.34
CA ALA A 505 -11.62 36.67 6.49
C ALA A 505 -12.72 36.66 5.40
N ASN A 506 -13.28 35.50 5.10
CA ASN A 506 -14.40 35.28 4.18
C ASN A 506 -15.27 34.11 4.73
N PRO A 507 -16.22 34.36 5.65
CA PRO A 507 -17.03 33.30 6.26
C PRO A 507 -17.84 32.52 5.23
N GLN A 508 -17.86 31.19 5.34
CA GLN A 508 -18.64 30.33 4.45
C GLN A 508 -20.14 30.35 4.82
N LYS A 509 -20.88 31.27 4.20
CA LYS A 509 -22.34 31.39 4.34
C LYS A 509 -23.05 30.45 3.37
N PHE A 510 -23.85 29.51 3.88
CA PHE A 510 -24.68 28.62 3.07
C PHE A 510 -26.10 29.19 2.91
N TRP A 511 -26.76 28.90 1.80
CA TRP A 511 -28.13 29.33 1.51
C TRP A 511 -29.03 28.13 1.26
N LEU A 512 -30.08 27.95 2.06
CA LEU A 512 -31.01 26.83 2.01
C LEU A 512 -32.43 27.32 1.69
N THR A 513 -33.06 26.69 0.70
CA THR A 513 -34.45 26.92 0.29
C THR A 513 -35.17 25.59 0.09
N ALA A 514 -36.48 25.55 0.33
CA ALA A 514 -37.29 24.38 0.04
C ALA A 514 -37.57 24.30 -1.48
N ARG A 515 -37.11 23.22 -2.11
CA ARG A 515 -37.23 22.98 -3.58
C ARG A 515 -38.68 23.01 -4.11
N GLU A 516 -39.65 22.90 -3.23
CA GLU A 516 -41.09 22.80 -3.55
C GLU A 516 -41.89 24.05 -3.13
N ALA A 517 -41.26 25.03 -2.45
CA ALA A 517 -41.92 26.26 -2.02
C ALA A 517 -42.00 27.28 -3.16
N GLY A 518 -43.08 28.08 -3.18
CA GLY A 518 -43.19 29.21 -4.11
C GLY A 518 -42.18 30.33 -3.79
N PRO A 519 -41.81 31.17 -4.77
CA PRO A 519 -40.75 32.17 -4.62
C PRO A 519 -41.01 33.21 -3.52
N ASP A 520 -42.28 33.59 -3.31
CA ASP A 520 -42.71 34.54 -2.27
C ASP A 520 -42.82 33.91 -0.86
N GLY A 521 -42.47 32.63 -0.71
CA GLY A 521 -42.61 31.86 0.53
C GLY A 521 -41.71 32.36 1.67
N VAL A 522 -42.23 33.24 2.53
CA VAL A 522 -41.56 33.63 3.78
C VAL A 522 -41.37 32.39 4.66
N TYR A 523 -40.14 32.15 5.14
CA TYR A 523 -39.82 31.05 6.05
C TYR A 523 -39.93 31.50 7.52
N GLY A 524 -40.67 30.75 8.33
CA GLY A 524 -40.52 30.74 9.78
C GLY A 524 -39.56 29.64 10.22
N ILE A 525 -38.87 29.82 11.36
CA ILE A 525 -37.93 28.82 11.90
C ILE A 525 -37.90 28.84 13.43
N ARG A 526 -37.82 27.66 14.05
CA ARG A 526 -37.80 27.51 15.52
C ARG A 526 -37.11 26.23 15.98
N SER A 527 -36.32 26.35 17.07
CA SER A 527 -35.85 25.23 17.89
C SER A 527 -36.99 24.74 18.79
N LEU A 528 -37.34 23.46 18.69
CA LEU A 528 -38.53 22.85 19.31
C LEU A 528 -38.23 22.27 20.70
N ALA A 529 -39.27 22.07 21.51
CA ALA A 529 -39.15 21.45 22.83
C ALA A 529 -38.75 19.96 22.79
N GLY A 530 -39.20 19.22 21.77
CA GLY A 530 -38.88 17.81 21.53
C GLY A 530 -38.02 17.58 20.28
N SER A 531 -37.47 16.38 20.14
CA SER A 531 -36.67 15.95 18.97
C SER A 531 -37.26 14.71 18.31
N GLU A 532 -37.12 14.57 17.00
CA GLU A 532 -37.48 13.36 16.26
C GLU A 532 -36.23 12.67 15.69
N GLU A 533 -36.20 11.33 15.69
CA GLU A 533 -35.12 10.56 15.06
C GLU A 533 -35.44 10.30 13.58
N THR A 534 -34.85 11.11 12.70
CA THR A 534 -34.95 10.96 11.24
C THR A 534 -33.89 9.98 10.71
N ARG A 535 -34.08 9.45 9.50
CA ARG A 535 -33.16 8.48 8.87
C ARG A 535 -32.77 8.92 7.46
N PHE A 536 -31.54 8.58 7.05
CA PHE A 536 -31.01 8.83 5.72
C PHE A 536 -30.78 7.53 4.95
N ASP A 537 -31.77 7.07 4.19
CA ASP A 537 -31.67 5.82 3.41
C ASP A 537 -30.54 5.83 2.36
N GLU A 538 -30.13 7.02 1.92
CA GLU A 538 -28.92 7.20 1.10
C GLU A 538 -27.65 6.66 1.79
N ILE A 539 -27.52 6.81 3.11
CA ILE A 539 -26.37 6.29 3.87
C ILE A 539 -26.45 4.77 3.93
N VAL A 540 -27.64 4.21 4.15
CA VAL A 540 -27.87 2.75 4.09
C VAL A 540 -27.49 2.19 2.71
N GLN A 541 -27.90 2.88 1.63
CA GLN A 541 -27.56 2.49 0.26
C GLN A 541 -26.07 2.66 -0.11
N LYS A 542 -25.37 3.63 0.50
CA LYS A 542 -23.96 3.94 0.21
C LYS A 542 -22.99 3.08 1.05
N LEU A 543 -23.29 2.84 2.33
CA LEU A 543 -22.44 2.11 3.29
C LEU A 543 -22.78 0.62 3.45
N SER A 544 -24.00 0.14 3.16
CA SER A 544 -24.27 -1.31 3.28
C SER A 544 -23.28 -2.11 2.43
N GLN A 545 -22.61 -3.09 3.03
CA GLN A 545 -21.73 -3.99 2.28
C GLN A 545 -22.57 -4.88 1.39
N ARG A 546 -22.22 -4.97 0.11
CA ARG A 546 -22.89 -5.77 -0.90
C ARG A 546 -21.88 -6.62 -1.64
N ARG A 547 -22.29 -7.81 -2.09
CA ARG A 547 -21.48 -8.64 -2.98
C ARG A 547 -21.17 -7.90 -4.28
N TYR A 548 -19.91 -7.97 -4.67
CA TYR A 548 -19.38 -7.46 -5.93
C TYR A 548 -18.84 -8.63 -6.75
N THR A 549 -19.19 -8.63 -8.03
CA THR A 549 -18.93 -9.74 -8.95
C THR A 549 -18.18 -9.19 -10.17
N PRO A 550 -16.83 -9.20 -10.16
CA PRO A 550 -15.95 -8.71 -11.22
C PRO A 550 -16.36 -9.01 -12.68
N PHE A 551 -17.10 -10.07 -12.95
CA PHE A 551 -17.41 -10.56 -14.31
C PHE A 551 -18.86 -10.38 -14.79
N SER A 552 -19.81 -9.90 -13.97
CA SER A 552 -21.26 -9.93 -14.25
C SER A 552 -21.78 -8.88 -15.26
N ILE A 553 -21.22 -8.87 -16.47
CA ILE A 553 -21.51 -7.89 -17.53
C ILE A 553 -22.61 -8.39 -18.51
N THR A 554 -23.05 -9.66 -18.42
CA THR A 554 -23.94 -10.31 -19.39
C THR A 554 -25.45 -10.21 -19.13
N THR A 555 -25.92 -9.57 -18.05
CA THR A 555 -27.35 -9.40 -17.76
C THR A 555 -27.85 -7.98 -18.04
N ILE A 556 -28.93 -7.89 -18.83
CA ILE A 556 -29.61 -6.66 -19.22
C ILE A 556 -30.38 -6.11 -17.99
N PRO A 557 -30.37 -4.78 -17.73
CA PRO A 557 -31.17 -4.20 -16.64
C PRO A 557 -32.67 -4.42 -16.86
N GLY A 558 -33.36 -5.01 -15.87
CA GLY A 558 -34.82 -5.21 -15.90
C GLY A 558 -35.30 -6.61 -15.50
N THR A 559 -34.41 -7.60 -15.44
CA THR A 559 -34.72 -8.95 -14.94
C THR A 559 -34.29 -9.08 -13.46
N PRO A 560 -35.10 -9.67 -12.56
CA PRO A 560 -34.64 -9.97 -11.20
C PRO A 560 -33.45 -10.95 -11.22
N GLU A 561 -32.61 -10.89 -10.18
CA GLU A 561 -31.36 -11.66 -10.13
C GLU A 561 -31.66 -13.17 -10.07
N PRO A 562 -31.11 -13.99 -10.99
CA PRO A 562 -31.24 -15.43 -10.90
C PRO A 562 -30.35 -15.95 -9.77
N SER A 563 -30.95 -16.64 -8.80
CA SER A 563 -30.24 -17.35 -7.75
C SER A 563 -29.22 -18.34 -8.33
N SER A 564 -28.08 -18.47 -7.65
CA SER A 564 -26.84 -19.08 -8.13
C SER A 564 -27.02 -20.48 -8.72
N SER A 565 -27.11 -20.59 -10.05
CA SER A 565 -27.03 -21.86 -10.76
C SER A 565 -26.58 -21.71 -12.22
N SER A 566 -25.59 -22.54 -12.59
CA SER A 566 -25.13 -22.94 -13.94
C SER A 566 -25.44 -22.04 -15.15
N ALA A 567 -24.39 -21.54 -15.81
CA ALA A 567 -24.49 -20.87 -17.10
C ALA A 567 -25.11 -21.79 -18.19
N LYS A 568 -26.24 -21.38 -18.77
CA LYS A 568 -26.94 -22.12 -19.83
C LYS A 568 -26.44 -21.72 -21.21
N THR A 569 -25.45 -22.44 -21.74
CA THR A 569 -25.12 -22.43 -23.17
C THR A 569 -26.13 -23.28 -23.97
N PRO A 570 -26.48 -22.91 -25.22
CA PRO A 570 -27.55 -23.55 -25.97
C PRO A 570 -27.10 -24.82 -26.74
N ASP A 571 -26.43 -25.76 -26.06
CA ASP A 571 -26.22 -27.12 -26.59
C ASP A 571 -26.38 -28.20 -25.50
N SER A 572 -27.56 -28.83 -25.50
CA SER A 572 -27.99 -29.82 -24.52
C SER A 572 -27.10 -31.07 -24.38
N ARG A 573 -26.38 -31.48 -25.43
CA ARG A 573 -25.54 -32.70 -25.37
C ARG A 573 -24.15 -32.42 -24.81
N THR A 574 -23.58 -31.29 -25.18
CA THR A 574 -22.27 -30.84 -24.68
C THR A 574 -22.37 -30.39 -23.23
N ALA A 575 -23.45 -29.70 -22.85
CA ALA A 575 -23.70 -29.28 -21.46
C ALA A 575 -23.75 -30.47 -20.48
N LEU A 576 -24.54 -31.52 -20.77
CA LEU A 576 -24.62 -32.73 -19.93
C LEU A 576 -23.28 -33.46 -19.80
N SER A 577 -22.44 -33.42 -20.85
CA SER A 577 -21.12 -34.04 -20.85
C SER A 577 -20.13 -33.27 -19.97
N ILE A 578 -20.21 -31.94 -19.99
CA ILE A 578 -19.42 -31.05 -19.12
C ILE A 578 -19.90 -31.15 -17.66
N GLU A 579 -21.20 -31.23 -17.43
CA GLU A 579 -21.79 -31.40 -16.09
C GLU A 579 -21.42 -32.74 -15.45
N HIS A 580 -21.33 -33.81 -16.25
CA HIS A 580 -20.83 -35.10 -15.77
C HIS A 580 -19.35 -35.02 -15.40
N LEU A 581 -18.52 -34.42 -16.28
CA LEU A 581 -17.10 -34.20 -16.02
C LEU A 581 -16.83 -33.29 -14.82
N SER A 582 -17.63 -32.24 -14.61
CA SER A 582 -17.49 -31.36 -13.45
C SER A 582 -17.88 -32.09 -12.16
N LYS A 583 -18.96 -32.88 -12.17
CA LYS A 583 -19.36 -33.69 -11.01
C LYS A 583 -18.37 -34.81 -10.69
N GLU A 584 -17.78 -35.44 -11.70
CA GLU A 584 -16.68 -36.39 -11.50
C GLU A 584 -15.45 -35.67 -10.91
N LYS A 585 -15.12 -34.46 -11.37
CA LYS A 585 -14.02 -33.66 -10.83
C LYS A 585 -14.27 -33.23 -9.38
N GLU A 586 -15.47 -32.74 -9.06
CA GLU A 586 -15.93 -32.42 -7.69
C GLU A 586 -15.86 -33.65 -6.77
N LEU A 587 -16.20 -34.85 -7.26
CA LEU A 587 -16.10 -36.11 -6.51
C LEU A 587 -14.65 -36.56 -6.25
N PHE A 588 -13.70 -36.22 -7.13
CA PHE A 588 -12.28 -36.48 -6.91
C PHE A 588 -11.63 -35.43 -5.98
N GLU A 589 -11.95 -34.15 -6.16
CA GLU A 589 -11.42 -33.05 -5.34
C GLU A 589 -11.91 -33.12 -3.88
N ARG A 590 -13.11 -33.68 -3.65
CA ARG A 590 -13.69 -33.93 -2.31
C ARG A 590 -12.86 -34.78 -1.36
N ASN A 591 -11.83 -35.49 -1.83
CA ASN A 591 -11.06 -36.45 -1.05
C ASN A 591 -9.68 -35.97 -0.58
N MET A 592 -9.24 -34.75 -0.94
CA MET A 592 -7.81 -34.37 -0.86
C MET A 592 -7.47 -33.01 -0.24
N ASP A 593 -8.39 -32.34 0.49
CA ASP A 593 -8.10 -31.56 1.73
C ASP A 593 -9.24 -30.58 2.11
N SER A 594 -10.02 -30.91 3.15
CA SER A 594 -10.61 -29.99 4.15
C SER A 594 -11.64 -30.72 5.02
N GLN A 595 -11.84 -30.26 6.27
CA GLN A 595 -12.90 -30.76 7.17
C GLN A 595 -13.96 -29.69 7.53
N ASP A 596 -13.84 -28.48 6.97
CA ASP A 596 -14.60 -27.28 7.38
C ASP A 596 -15.45 -26.63 6.27
N GLU A 597 -15.50 -27.20 5.05
CA GLU A 597 -16.30 -26.65 3.94
C GLU A 597 -17.68 -27.32 3.82
N GLU A 598 -18.60 -26.93 4.72
CA GLU A 598 -20.04 -27.03 4.43
C GLU A 598 -20.43 -25.99 3.37
N SER A 599 -21.18 -26.42 2.36
CA SER A 599 -21.71 -25.54 1.31
C SER A 599 -22.64 -24.48 1.90
N LEU A 600 -22.35 -23.20 1.65
CA LEU A 600 -23.13 -22.06 2.14
C LEU A 600 -24.63 -22.21 1.76
N PRO A 601 -25.58 -22.03 2.71
CA PRO A 601 -27.02 -22.05 2.41
C PRO A 601 -27.44 -20.96 1.41
N ASP A 602 -28.45 -21.24 0.59
CA ASP A 602 -28.95 -20.30 -0.44
C ASP A 602 -29.38 -18.93 0.14
N GLU A 603 -29.88 -18.90 1.38
CA GLU A 603 -30.30 -17.68 2.07
C GLU A 603 -29.14 -16.91 2.74
N TRP A 604 -27.91 -17.45 2.76
CA TRP A 604 -26.77 -16.84 3.46
C TRP A 604 -26.43 -15.43 2.94
N GLU A 605 -26.47 -15.24 1.62
CA GLU A 605 -26.23 -13.91 1.03
C GLU A 605 -27.38 -12.94 1.35
N ALA A 606 -28.63 -13.41 1.41
CA ALA A 606 -29.77 -12.56 1.79
C ALA A 606 -29.65 -12.10 3.25
N ASN A 607 -29.32 -13.01 4.17
CA ASN A 607 -29.12 -12.70 5.59
C ASN A 607 -27.96 -11.72 5.79
N ARG A 608 -26.81 -11.95 5.15
CA ARG A 608 -25.66 -11.04 5.21
C ARG A 608 -25.94 -9.66 4.62
N ASN A 609 -26.77 -9.58 3.57
CA ASN A 609 -27.28 -8.31 3.05
C ASN A 609 -28.18 -7.59 4.07
N ALA A 610 -29.07 -8.31 4.75
CA ALA A 610 -29.96 -7.75 5.77
C ALA A 610 -29.20 -7.24 7.01
N GLU A 611 -28.22 -8.00 7.51
CA GLU A 611 -27.30 -7.58 8.57
C GLU A 611 -26.54 -6.29 8.19
N GLY A 612 -25.97 -6.25 6.98
CA GLY A 612 -25.23 -5.10 6.46
C GLY A 612 -26.10 -3.86 6.20
N GLU A 613 -27.39 -4.05 5.90
CA GLU A 613 -28.38 -2.97 5.87
C GLU A 613 -28.75 -2.49 7.26
N GLU A 614 -29.00 -3.38 8.22
CA GLU A 614 -29.42 -3.01 9.57
C GLU A 614 -28.32 -2.26 10.33
N PHE A 615 -27.07 -2.71 10.21
CA PHE A 615 -25.90 -1.98 10.73
C PHE A 615 -25.83 -0.55 10.13
N ALA A 616 -25.95 -0.42 8.81
CA ALA A 616 -25.93 0.89 8.17
C ALA A 616 -27.18 1.75 8.52
N ARG A 617 -28.32 1.12 8.81
CA ARG A 617 -29.57 1.76 9.26
C ARG A 617 -29.48 2.27 10.71
N GLN A 618 -28.63 1.65 11.55
CA GLN A 618 -28.28 2.19 12.87
C GLN A 618 -27.37 3.43 12.74
N LEU A 619 -26.40 3.42 11.83
CA LEU A 619 -25.53 4.58 11.57
C LEU A 619 -26.23 5.73 10.82
N ALA A 620 -27.34 5.48 10.12
CA ALA A 620 -28.06 6.48 9.32
C ALA A 620 -29.09 7.34 10.09
N LYS A 621 -29.18 7.19 11.42
CA LYS A 621 -30.10 7.93 12.31
C LYS A 621 -29.55 9.32 12.65
N VAL A 622 -30.39 10.36 12.58
CA VAL A 622 -30.04 11.74 12.94
C VAL A 622 -31.21 12.41 13.68
N GLN A 623 -30.94 13.02 14.84
CA GLN A 623 -31.95 13.79 15.56
C GLN A 623 -32.24 15.13 14.86
N ALA A 624 -33.51 15.43 14.66
CA ALA A 624 -34.00 16.73 14.20
C ALA A 624 -34.60 17.51 15.38
N ARG A 625 -34.30 18.81 15.47
CA ARG A 625 -34.72 19.72 16.55
C ARG A 625 -35.25 21.08 16.06
N LEU A 626 -35.18 21.33 14.76
CA LEU A 626 -35.58 22.58 14.12
C LEU A 626 -36.78 22.35 13.19
N ALA A 627 -37.90 23.03 13.46
CA ALA A 627 -38.95 23.18 12.45
C ALA A 627 -38.65 24.40 11.58
N VAL A 628 -38.89 24.24 10.27
CA VAL A 628 -38.94 25.30 9.27
C VAL A 628 -40.29 25.21 8.58
N TRP A 629 -40.97 26.33 8.35
CA TRP A 629 -42.27 26.31 7.67
C TRP A 629 -42.45 27.47 6.71
N SER A 630 -43.27 27.27 5.67
CA SER A 630 -43.67 28.32 4.74
C SER A 630 -45.00 27.97 4.10
N GLY A 631 -45.92 28.94 4.04
CA GLY A 631 -47.32 28.70 3.65
C GLY A 631 -47.97 27.65 4.56
N SER A 632 -48.47 26.57 3.93
CA SER A 632 -49.09 25.41 4.59
C SER A 632 -48.15 24.21 4.80
N ARG A 633 -46.84 24.34 4.55
CA ARG A 633 -45.87 23.23 4.67
C ARG A 633 -44.92 23.41 5.84
N ILE A 634 -44.60 22.30 6.50
CA ILE A 634 -43.63 22.21 7.60
C ILE A 634 -42.57 21.17 7.24
N TRP A 635 -41.31 21.51 7.46
CA TRP A 635 -40.13 20.68 7.26
C TRP A 635 -39.33 20.57 8.56
N TRP A 636 -38.71 19.42 8.78
CA TRP A 636 -37.55 19.29 9.64
C TRP A 636 -36.33 19.89 8.92
N ALA A 637 -35.63 20.82 9.57
CA ALA A 637 -34.26 21.15 9.20
C ALA A 637 -33.32 20.17 9.92
N VAL A 638 -32.76 19.24 9.17
CA VAL A 638 -31.90 18.16 9.67
C VAL A 638 -30.46 18.46 9.28
N ARG A 639 -29.51 18.24 10.20
CA ARG A 639 -28.08 18.25 9.87
C ARG A 639 -27.80 17.25 8.76
N ASN A 640 -27.19 17.70 7.67
CA ASN A 640 -26.85 16.86 6.52
C ASN A 640 -25.55 16.11 6.84
N PRO A 641 -25.52 14.77 6.95
CA PRO A 641 -24.32 14.05 7.37
C PRO A 641 -23.15 14.24 6.40
N LEU A 642 -21.92 14.31 6.96
CA LEU A 642 -20.69 14.56 6.19
C LEU A 642 -20.50 13.58 5.01
N LEU A 643 -21.01 12.35 5.13
CA LEU A 643 -21.00 11.38 4.02
C LEU A 643 -21.72 11.91 2.79
N ILE A 644 -22.93 12.46 2.94
CA ILE A 644 -23.74 12.93 1.82
C ILE A 644 -23.10 14.17 1.20
N GLN A 645 -22.61 15.10 2.03
CA GLN A 645 -21.88 16.29 1.56
C GLN A 645 -20.64 15.92 0.72
N LEU A 646 -19.73 15.09 1.26
CA LEU A 646 -18.48 14.70 0.59
C LEU A 646 -18.73 13.79 -0.63
N ASP A 647 -19.76 12.94 -0.57
CA ASP A 647 -20.13 12.10 -1.70
C ASP A 647 -20.73 12.93 -2.85
N ALA A 648 -21.49 13.98 -2.51
CA ALA A 648 -22.02 14.95 -3.46
C ALA A 648 -20.93 15.86 -4.06
N THR A 649 -19.82 16.17 -3.37
CA THR A 649 -18.67 16.86 -3.99
C THR A 649 -17.87 15.95 -4.91
N LEU A 650 -17.68 14.66 -4.57
CA LEU A 650 -17.11 13.68 -5.50
C LEU A 650 -17.98 13.50 -6.75
N GLU A 651 -19.31 13.46 -6.60
CA GLU A 651 -20.22 13.41 -7.74
C GLU A 651 -20.30 14.75 -8.48
N ALA A 652 -20.01 15.89 -7.85
CA ALA A 652 -19.89 17.19 -8.53
C ALA A 652 -18.65 17.28 -9.43
N ALA A 653 -17.55 16.60 -9.08
CA ALA A 653 -16.38 16.44 -9.94
C ALA A 653 -16.61 15.53 -11.17
N CYS A 654 -17.81 14.93 -11.28
CA CYS A 654 -18.26 14.09 -12.40
C CYS A 654 -19.35 14.84 -13.21
N PRO A 655 -19.02 15.49 -14.35
CA PRO A 655 -20.01 16.23 -15.13
C PRO A 655 -21.04 15.33 -15.83
N ASP A 656 -20.59 14.34 -16.61
CA ASP A 656 -21.41 13.54 -17.53
C ASP A 656 -21.82 12.15 -16.97
N ASN A 657 -21.91 12.04 -15.64
CA ASN A 657 -21.94 10.79 -14.88
C ASN A 657 -20.64 9.96 -15.02
N ILE A 658 -20.62 8.78 -14.40
CA ILE A 658 -19.45 7.89 -14.27
C ILE A 658 -19.07 7.21 -15.63
N SER A 659 -19.85 7.47 -16.68
CA SER A 659 -19.72 6.85 -18.01
C SER A 659 -18.49 7.29 -18.81
N THR A 660 -18.01 8.53 -18.61
CA THR A 660 -16.95 9.20 -19.39
C THR A 660 -15.81 9.69 -18.48
N PRO A 661 -15.01 8.77 -17.92
CA PRO A 661 -14.02 9.11 -16.89
C PRO A 661 -12.89 10.03 -17.34
N ALA A 662 -12.70 10.26 -18.65
CA ALA A 662 -11.64 11.14 -19.17
C ALA A 662 -11.78 12.62 -18.77
N GLU A 663 -12.99 13.07 -18.37
CA GLU A 663 -13.29 14.48 -18.09
C GLU A 663 -13.41 14.84 -16.60
N LEU A 664 -13.13 13.90 -15.70
CA LEU A 664 -13.18 14.08 -14.24
C LEU A 664 -12.27 15.21 -13.72
N ASP A 665 -12.79 16.04 -12.81
CA ASP A 665 -11.99 17.07 -12.12
C ASP A 665 -11.16 16.44 -10.98
N ARG A 666 -9.89 16.16 -11.29
CA ARG A 666 -8.90 15.68 -10.30
C ARG A 666 -8.66 16.66 -9.15
N GLN A 667 -8.73 17.96 -9.39
CA GLN A 667 -8.39 18.95 -8.37
C GLN A 667 -9.47 18.99 -7.28
N ALA A 668 -10.75 18.97 -7.65
CA ALA A 668 -11.85 18.80 -6.71
C ALA A 668 -11.78 17.47 -5.93
N ILE A 669 -11.41 16.36 -6.59
CA ILE A 669 -11.28 15.05 -5.93
C ILE A 669 -10.11 15.04 -4.94
N PHE A 670 -8.91 15.49 -5.34
CA PHE A 670 -7.76 15.59 -4.43
C PHE A 670 -7.97 16.61 -3.31
N TYR A 671 -8.69 17.70 -3.54
CA TYR A 671 -9.10 18.62 -2.47
C TYR A 671 -10.00 17.94 -1.44
N THR A 672 -11.01 17.19 -1.91
CA THR A 672 -11.94 16.41 -1.06
C THR A 672 -11.21 15.30 -0.26
N ILE A 673 -10.16 14.69 -0.82
CA ILE A 673 -9.30 13.75 -0.10
C ILE A 673 -8.45 14.46 0.97
N ASN A 674 -7.88 15.63 0.63
CA ASN A 674 -6.99 16.35 1.55
C ASN A 674 -7.76 16.99 2.72
N SER A 675 -9.02 17.39 2.55
CA SER A 675 -9.84 17.99 3.63
C SER A 675 -10.23 17.00 4.74
N ILE A 676 -10.21 15.68 4.45
CA ILE A 676 -10.42 14.61 5.45
C ILE A 676 -9.10 14.05 6.01
N ARG A 677 -7.97 14.23 5.31
CA ARG A 677 -6.68 13.58 5.65
C ARG A 677 -6.13 13.97 7.03
N SER A 678 -6.48 15.15 7.55
CA SER A 678 -6.04 15.64 8.87
C SER A 678 -7.14 15.64 9.93
N ARG A 679 -8.26 14.94 9.71
CA ARG A 679 -9.38 14.85 10.66
C ARG A 679 -9.37 13.50 11.37
N GLU A 680 -9.44 13.52 12.70
CA GLU A 680 -9.73 12.32 13.49
C GLU A 680 -11.24 12.13 13.60
N PRO A 681 -11.81 10.96 13.23
CA PRO A 681 -13.25 10.74 13.26
C PRO A 681 -13.76 10.69 14.70
N GLN A 682 -14.77 11.51 15.02
CA GLN A 682 -15.39 11.55 16.34
C GLN A 682 -16.53 10.54 16.49
N THR A 683 -17.14 10.12 15.38
CA THR A 683 -18.23 9.13 15.33
C THR A 683 -17.89 7.91 14.46
N GLU A 684 -18.57 6.78 14.71
CA GLU A 684 -18.45 5.57 13.87
C GLU A 684 -18.90 5.85 12.42
N LEU A 685 -19.91 6.69 12.23
CA LEU A 685 -20.34 7.16 10.91
C LEU A 685 -19.22 7.95 10.20
N GLU A 686 -18.49 8.83 10.88
CA GLU A 686 -17.32 9.52 10.30
C GLU A 686 -16.20 8.56 9.94
N PHE A 687 -15.88 7.59 10.80
CA PHE A 687 -14.84 6.59 10.51
C PHE A 687 -15.18 5.80 9.23
N MET A 688 -16.42 5.32 9.12
CA MET A 688 -16.93 4.66 7.93
C MET A 688 -16.98 5.59 6.71
N THR A 689 -17.32 6.87 6.91
CA THR A 689 -17.30 7.91 5.87
C THR A 689 -15.91 8.12 5.29
N TYR A 690 -14.89 8.31 6.14
CA TYR A 690 -13.52 8.56 5.68
C TYR A 690 -12.91 7.33 5.00
N GLY A 691 -13.36 6.12 5.34
CA GLY A 691 -13.09 4.92 4.54
C GLY A 691 -13.77 4.97 3.18
N TYR A 692 -15.11 5.07 3.16
CA TYR A 692 -15.94 5.09 1.96
C TYR A 692 -15.52 6.16 0.93
N ILE A 693 -15.26 7.40 1.37
CA ILE A 693 -14.84 8.52 0.51
C ILE A 693 -13.46 8.23 -0.11
N ARG A 694 -12.49 7.68 0.64
CA ARG A 694 -11.19 7.26 0.08
C ARG A 694 -11.35 6.12 -0.95
N GLN A 695 -12.26 5.18 -0.71
CA GLN A 695 -12.54 4.10 -1.66
C GLN A 695 -13.16 4.63 -2.96
N LYS A 696 -14.24 5.42 -2.89
CA LYS A 696 -14.91 5.98 -4.09
C LYS A 696 -13.98 6.91 -4.86
N ALA A 697 -13.28 7.81 -4.18
CA ALA A 697 -12.34 8.75 -4.80
C ALA A 697 -11.13 8.05 -5.44
N GLY A 698 -10.55 7.04 -4.77
CA GLY A 698 -9.46 6.23 -5.32
C GLY A 698 -9.88 5.48 -6.59
N ILE A 699 -11.09 4.93 -6.62
CA ILE A 699 -11.64 4.30 -7.83
C ILE A 699 -11.85 5.32 -8.96
N LEU A 700 -12.43 6.49 -8.70
CA LEU A 700 -12.64 7.53 -9.72
C LEU A 700 -11.32 8.02 -10.33
N LEU A 701 -10.31 8.25 -9.49
CA LEU A 701 -8.97 8.64 -9.95
C LEU A 701 -8.28 7.53 -10.76
N LEU A 702 -8.48 6.25 -10.41
CA LEU A 702 -7.98 5.12 -11.20
C LEU A 702 -8.68 5.02 -12.56
N MET A 703 -10.00 5.18 -12.62
CA MET A 703 -10.76 5.21 -13.88
C MET A 703 -10.27 6.33 -14.80
N ASN A 704 -9.98 7.51 -14.24
CA ASN A 704 -9.38 8.61 -14.97
C ASN A 704 -7.94 8.27 -15.44
N LEU A 705 -7.10 7.65 -14.61
CA LEU A 705 -5.74 7.23 -14.98
C LEU A 705 -5.75 6.28 -16.18
N LEU A 706 -6.66 5.30 -16.19
CA LEU A 706 -6.79 4.29 -17.25
C LEU A 706 -7.30 4.85 -18.60
N LYS A 707 -7.85 6.07 -18.62
CA LYS A 707 -8.49 6.69 -19.80
C LYS A 707 -8.02 8.13 -20.07
N SER A 708 -6.93 8.58 -19.42
CA SER A 708 -6.41 9.94 -19.59
C SER A 708 -5.80 10.14 -20.98
N PRO A 709 -6.26 11.14 -21.77
CA PRO A 709 -5.59 11.50 -23.02
C PRO A 709 -4.21 12.11 -22.72
N GLU A 710 -3.27 11.97 -23.66
CA GLU A 710 -1.87 12.41 -23.50
C GLU A 710 -1.72 13.85 -23.00
N ASN A 711 -2.57 14.76 -23.49
CA ASN A 711 -2.61 16.17 -23.11
C ASN A 711 -3.08 16.46 -21.66
N LYS A 712 -3.58 15.44 -20.93
CA LYS A 712 -3.99 15.51 -19.53
C LYS A 712 -3.31 14.42 -18.68
N GLN A 713 -2.09 13.97 -19.01
CA GLN A 713 -1.44 12.88 -18.26
C GLN A 713 -1.25 13.19 -16.75
N PHE A 714 -1.28 12.16 -15.88
CA PHE A 714 -0.99 12.32 -14.45
C PHE A 714 0.51 12.61 -14.20
N SER A 715 0.81 13.50 -13.25
CA SER A 715 2.16 13.66 -12.70
C SER A 715 2.54 12.53 -11.74
N GLU A 716 3.82 12.27 -11.56
CA GLU A 716 4.34 11.24 -10.65
C GLU A 716 3.83 11.43 -9.20
N LYS A 717 3.67 12.68 -8.76
CA LYS A 717 3.12 13.04 -7.44
C LYS A 717 1.66 12.60 -7.30
N GLU A 718 0.83 12.83 -8.31
CA GLU A 718 -0.58 12.41 -8.30
C GLU A 718 -0.71 10.87 -8.36
N VAL A 719 0.13 10.18 -9.14
CA VAL A 719 0.13 8.70 -9.16
C VAL A 719 0.58 8.13 -7.80
N LYS A 720 1.54 8.76 -7.11
CA LYS A 720 1.94 8.36 -5.75
C LYS A 720 0.83 8.66 -4.72
N ALA A 721 0.16 9.81 -4.82
CA ALA A 721 -0.99 10.13 -3.97
C ALA A 721 -2.16 9.16 -4.20
N LEU A 722 -2.40 8.71 -5.45
CA LEU A 722 -3.39 7.68 -5.76
C LEU A 722 -3.03 6.31 -5.17
N GLU A 723 -1.76 5.91 -5.24
CA GLU A 723 -1.25 4.70 -4.59
C GLU A 723 -1.50 4.75 -3.06
N GLU A 724 -1.12 5.85 -2.42
CA GLU A 724 -1.35 6.10 -0.99
C GLU A 724 -2.83 6.01 -0.63
N VAL A 725 -3.70 6.72 -1.36
CA VAL A 725 -5.15 6.76 -1.10
C VAL A 725 -5.79 5.39 -1.26
N LEU A 726 -5.48 4.64 -2.32
CA LEU A 726 -6.04 3.30 -2.52
C LEU A 726 -5.54 2.31 -1.45
N VAL A 727 -4.27 2.39 -1.06
CA VAL A 727 -3.71 1.56 0.03
C VAL A 727 -4.30 1.94 1.39
N GLU A 728 -4.50 3.23 1.69
CA GLU A 728 -5.16 3.69 2.92
C GLU A 728 -6.66 3.35 2.97
N SER A 729 -7.34 3.29 1.82
CA SER A 729 -8.80 3.09 1.73
C SER A 729 -9.29 1.71 2.22
N GLY A 730 -8.39 0.74 2.37
CA GLY A 730 -8.73 -0.64 2.70
C GLY A 730 -9.50 -1.40 1.62
N LEU A 731 -9.66 -0.83 0.41
CA LEU A 731 -10.36 -1.47 -0.69
C LEU A 731 -9.69 -2.79 -1.11
N ASP A 732 -10.47 -3.86 -1.21
CA ASP A 732 -10.02 -5.16 -1.70
C ASP A 732 -9.32 -5.01 -3.07
N PRO A 733 -8.04 -5.43 -3.22
CA PRO A 733 -7.30 -5.26 -4.47
C PRO A 733 -7.92 -6.02 -5.65
N ARG A 734 -8.74 -7.05 -5.42
CA ARG A 734 -9.53 -7.73 -6.47
C ARG A 734 -10.48 -6.76 -7.17
N VAL A 735 -11.01 -5.76 -6.47
CA VAL A 735 -11.83 -4.68 -7.06
C VAL A 735 -10.98 -3.77 -7.95
N VAL A 736 -9.81 -3.34 -7.47
CA VAL A 736 -8.87 -2.52 -8.26
C VAL A 736 -8.45 -3.23 -9.55
N LEU A 737 -8.13 -4.52 -9.48
CA LEU A 737 -7.75 -5.33 -10.63
C LEU A 737 -8.93 -5.59 -11.59
N SER A 738 -10.16 -5.71 -11.08
CA SER A 738 -11.35 -5.95 -11.92
C SER A 738 -11.62 -4.85 -12.95
N LEU A 739 -11.12 -3.63 -12.68
CA LEU A 739 -11.25 -2.44 -13.54
C LEU A 739 -10.18 -2.39 -14.65
N ILE A 740 -9.24 -3.35 -14.71
CA ILE A 740 -8.07 -3.33 -15.61
C ILE A 740 -8.08 -4.60 -16.48
N PRO A 741 -8.58 -4.53 -17.74
CA PRO A 741 -8.91 -5.69 -18.57
C PRO A 741 -7.89 -6.83 -18.58
N GLY A 742 -6.63 -6.54 -18.90
CA GLY A 742 -5.59 -7.56 -19.08
C GLY A 742 -5.17 -8.35 -17.84
N ILE A 743 -5.65 -8.01 -16.63
CA ILE A 743 -5.30 -8.69 -15.37
C ILE A 743 -6.51 -9.39 -14.73
N ARG A 744 -7.73 -9.17 -15.24
CA ARG A 744 -8.97 -9.72 -14.66
C ARG A 744 -8.96 -11.25 -14.56
N ASN A 745 -8.24 -11.92 -15.45
CA ASN A 745 -8.12 -13.38 -15.50
C ASN A 745 -7.35 -13.98 -14.31
N GLU A 746 -6.63 -13.17 -13.52
CA GLU A 746 -5.94 -13.62 -12.30
C GLU A 746 -6.81 -13.51 -11.02
N ILE A 747 -8.03 -12.97 -11.12
CA ILE A 747 -8.90 -12.73 -9.96
C ILE A 747 -9.55 -14.03 -9.50
N ILE A 748 -9.31 -14.40 -8.24
CA ILE A 748 -9.91 -15.56 -7.59
C ILE A 748 -11.06 -15.09 -6.69
N GLU A 749 -12.27 -15.47 -7.06
CA GLU A 749 -13.48 -15.35 -6.23
C GLU A 749 -13.63 -16.62 -5.37
N GLY A 750 -13.45 -16.48 -4.05
CA GLY A 750 -13.78 -17.55 -3.09
C GLY A 750 -15.29 -17.69 -2.90
N GLN A 751 -15.76 -18.79 -2.29
CA GLN A 751 -17.20 -19.10 -2.16
C GLN A 751 -18.03 -17.94 -1.56
N ARG A 752 -17.43 -17.16 -0.65
CA ARG A 752 -18.08 -16.05 0.06
C ARG A 752 -18.22 -14.77 -0.79
N GLY A 753 -17.51 -14.66 -1.91
CA GLY A 753 -17.52 -13.50 -2.80
C GLY A 753 -16.84 -12.24 -2.24
N ILE A 754 -16.60 -11.24 -3.09
CA ILE A 754 -16.02 -9.95 -2.69
C ILE A 754 -17.12 -9.05 -2.10
N TRP A 755 -16.88 -8.43 -0.94
CA TRP A 755 -17.84 -7.53 -0.29
C TRP A 755 -17.31 -6.09 -0.20
N ILE A 756 -18.07 -5.12 -0.72
CA ILE A 756 -17.73 -3.69 -0.67
C ILE A 756 -18.96 -2.81 -0.43
N ASN A 757 -18.71 -1.59 0.05
CA ASN A 757 -19.72 -0.56 0.29
C ASN A 757 -20.59 -0.30 -0.96
N GLY A 758 -21.91 -0.28 -0.81
CA GLY A 758 -22.89 -0.24 -1.90
C GLY A 758 -22.71 0.91 -2.88
N GLY A 759 -22.26 2.09 -2.43
CA GLY A 759 -21.96 3.24 -3.29
C GLY A 759 -20.69 3.04 -4.14
N VAL A 760 -19.64 2.47 -3.55
CA VAL A 760 -18.39 2.09 -4.26
C VAL A 760 -18.68 1.04 -5.32
N ARG A 761 -19.53 0.06 -4.99
CA ARG A 761 -20.05 -0.95 -5.92
C ARG A 761 -20.77 -0.35 -7.12
N ARG A 762 -21.62 0.68 -6.90
CA ARG A 762 -22.31 1.39 -7.99
C ARG A 762 -21.31 2.06 -8.94
N THR A 763 -20.31 2.75 -8.41
CA THR A 763 -19.25 3.39 -9.22
C THR A 763 -18.48 2.37 -10.06
N ALA A 764 -18.00 1.29 -9.46
CA ALA A 764 -17.30 0.22 -10.19
C ALA A 764 -18.17 -0.41 -11.29
N ASN A 765 -19.41 -0.81 -10.97
CA ASN A 765 -20.33 -1.41 -11.92
C ASN A 765 -20.76 -0.48 -13.07
N ALA A 766 -20.82 0.84 -12.84
CA ALA A 766 -21.13 1.82 -13.88
C ALA A 766 -20.02 1.84 -14.95
N TYR A 767 -18.75 1.85 -14.54
CA TYR A 767 -17.62 1.81 -15.47
C TYR A 767 -17.49 0.46 -16.18
N LEU A 768 -17.67 -0.67 -15.48
CA LEU A 768 -17.66 -2.00 -16.12
C LEU A 768 -18.75 -2.15 -17.20
N ARG A 769 -19.85 -1.38 -17.08
CA ARG A 769 -20.94 -1.32 -18.08
C ARG A 769 -20.72 -0.26 -19.16
N SER A 770 -19.68 0.59 -19.06
CA SER A 770 -19.38 1.62 -20.06
C SER A 770 -18.91 1.01 -21.39
N ALA A 771 -19.23 1.67 -22.50
CA ALA A 771 -18.73 1.28 -23.82
C ALA A 771 -17.18 1.39 -23.90
N GLU A 772 -16.59 2.33 -23.16
CA GLU A 772 -15.14 2.48 -23.06
C GLU A 772 -14.42 1.29 -22.41
N PHE A 773 -15.05 0.65 -21.43
CA PHE A 773 -14.51 -0.55 -20.81
C PHE A 773 -14.72 -1.78 -21.71
N GLN A 774 -15.89 -1.89 -22.33
CA GLN A 774 -16.22 -3.02 -23.21
C GLN A 774 -15.31 -3.11 -24.44
N SER A 775 -14.87 -1.99 -25.02
CA SER A 775 -13.91 -2.00 -26.13
C SER A 775 -12.53 -2.50 -25.71
N THR A 776 -11.98 -1.99 -24.61
CA THR A 776 -10.69 -2.41 -24.02
C THR A 776 -10.75 -3.80 -23.35
N SER A 777 -11.94 -4.38 -23.17
CA SER A 777 -12.15 -5.63 -22.39
C SER A 777 -11.41 -6.87 -22.92
N ARG A 778 -10.90 -6.82 -24.15
CA ARG A 778 -10.17 -7.91 -24.82
C ARG A 778 -8.65 -7.67 -24.89
N ASP A 779 -8.18 -6.53 -24.42
CA ASP A 779 -6.79 -6.14 -24.58
C ASP A 779 -5.88 -6.89 -23.59
N SER A 780 -4.74 -7.36 -24.09
CA SER A 780 -3.70 -8.03 -23.29
C SER A 780 -3.07 -7.05 -22.30
N ILE A 781 -2.52 -7.55 -21.19
CA ILE A 781 -1.74 -6.74 -20.24
C ILE A 781 -0.64 -5.92 -20.95
N ALA A 782 -0.05 -6.47 -22.03
CA ALA A 782 0.98 -5.84 -22.86
C ALA A 782 0.58 -4.50 -23.51
N THR A 783 -0.71 -4.14 -23.57
CA THR A 783 -1.17 -2.85 -24.13
C THR A 783 -1.27 -1.73 -23.09
N LEU A 784 -1.15 -2.05 -21.79
CA LEU A 784 -1.28 -1.06 -20.71
C LEU A 784 -0.12 -0.06 -20.73
N GLU A 785 -0.42 1.21 -20.46
CA GLU A 785 0.61 2.25 -20.35
C GLU A 785 1.66 1.87 -19.28
N PRO A 786 2.98 2.03 -19.54
CA PRO A 786 4.03 1.76 -18.56
C PRO A 786 3.84 2.46 -17.20
N ARG A 787 3.15 3.62 -17.15
CA ARG A 787 2.79 4.29 -15.89
C ARG A 787 1.79 3.47 -15.07
N THR A 788 0.75 2.93 -15.70
CA THR A 788 -0.21 2.02 -15.07
C THR A 788 0.48 0.73 -14.61
N MET A 789 1.39 0.19 -15.42
CA MET A 789 2.19 -0.98 -15.05
C MET A 789 3.07 -0.73 -13.81
N HIS A 790 3.76 0.42 -13.75
CA HIS A 790 4.57 0.82 -12.60
C HIS A 790 3.75 1.30 -11.38
N PHE A 791 2.50 1.71 -11.56
CA PHE A 791 1.54 1.91 -10.48
C PHE A 791 1.13 0.56 -9.87
N LEU A 792 0.71 -0.40 -10.70
CA LEU A 792 0.31 -1.75 -10.27
C LEU A 792 1.42 -2.48 -9.52
N ARG A 793 2.65 -2.45 -10.05
CA ARG A 793 3.84 -3.01 -9.40
C ARG A 793 4.01 -2.52 -7.95
N ARG A 794 3.79 -1.22 -7.72
CA ARG A 794 3.91 -0.60 -6.39
C ARG A 794 2.70 -0.90 -5.52
N PHE A 795 1.49 -0.72 -6.04
CA PHE A 795 0.23 -0.99 -5.34
C PHE A 795 0.17 -2.44 -4.82
N LEU A 796 0.40 -3.42 -5.71
CA LEU A 796 0.40 -4.85 -5.36
C LEU A 796 1.60 -5.21 -4.46
N GLY A 797 2.79 -4.66 -4.73
CA GLY A 797 3.97 -4.84 -3.88
C GLY A 797 3.84 -4.25 -2.47
N THR A 798 2.99 -3.23 -2.30
CA THR A 798 2.62 -2.66 -1.00
C THR A 798 1.50 -3.47 -0.33
N TRP A 799 0.51 -3.94 -1.08
CA TRP A 799 -0.52 -4.87 -0.56
C TRP A 799 0.08 -6.19 -0.06
N ARG A 800 1.02 -6.79 -0.80
CA ARG A 800 1.71 -8.03 -0.39
C ARG A 800 2.43 -7.92 0.97
N LYS A 801 2.87 -6.73 1.36
CA LYS A 801 3.48 -6.46 2.69
C LYS A 801 2.46 -6.46 3.84
N ARG A 802 1.15 -6.47 3.54
CA ARG A 802 0.05 -6.58 4.51
C ARG A 802 -0.43 -8.02 4.73
N LYS A 803 0.25 -9.01 4.16
CA LYS A 803 -0.01 -10.43 4.47
C LYS A 803 0.28 -10.72 5.94
N GLY A 804 -0.59 -11.48 6.59
CA GLY A 804 -0.58 -11.71 8.04
C GLY A 804 -1.19 -10.58 8.89
N PHE A 805 -1.78 -9.55 8.29
CA PHE A 805 -2.56 -8.54 9.02
C PHE A 805 -4.03 -8.97 9.07
N GLY A 806 -4.56 -9.23 10.27
CA GLY A 806 -5.93 -9.71 10.50
C GLY A 806 -7.07 -8.74 10.14
N SER A 807 -6.79 -7.67 9.40
CA SER A 807 -7.78 -6.75 8.81
C SER A 807 -8.14 -7.10 7.35
N VAL A 808 -7.53 -8.13 6.77
CA VAL A 808 -7.81 -8.59 5.40
C VAL A 808 -8.85 -9.72 5.42
N THR A 809 -10.01 -9.49 4.82
CA THR A 809 -11.01 -10.54 4.53
C THR A 809 -10.54 -11.45 3.39
N ASP A 810 -10.90 -12.73 3.44
CA ASP A 810 -10.52 -13.77 2.45
C ASP A 810 -9.01 -13.80 2.15
N GLU A 811 -8.18 -13.85 3.20
CA GLU A 811 -6.72 -13.69 3.09
C GLU A 811 -6.08 -14.58 2.01
N ARG A 812 -6.53 -15.84 1.88
CA ARG A 812 -5.99 -16.79 0.88
C ARG A 812 -6.27 -16.30 -0.53
N GLU A 813 -7.53 -16.08 -0.89
CA GLU A 813 -7.97 -15.71 -2.23
C GLU A 813 -7.47 -14.31 -2.64
N VAL A 814 -7.40 -13.37 -1.68
CA VAL A 814 -6.79 -12.05 -1.88
C VAL A 814 -5.30 -12.19 -2.21
N PHE A 815 -4.51 -12.91 -1.41
CA PHE A 815 -3.06 -13.00 -1.66
C PHE A 815 -2.69 -13.94 -2.81
N HIS A 816 -3.49 -14.98 -3.10
CA HIS A 816 -3.35 -15.74 -4.35
C HIS A 816 -3.54 -14.84 -5.57
N THR A 817 -4.56 -13.98 -5.56
CA THR A 817 -4.79 -12.99 -6.64
C THR A 817 -3.66 -11.96 -6.71
N VAL A 818 -3.23 -11.40 -5.58
CA VAL A 818 -2.19 -10.36 -5.53
C VAL A 818 -0.83 -10.89 -5.97
N ASP A 819 -0.42 -12.09 -5.56
CA ASP A 819 0.84 -12.70 -5.98
C ASP A 819 0.81 -13.04 -7.49
N ALA A 820 -0.29 -13.60 -8.00
CA ALA A 820 -0.43 -13.92 -9.44
C ALA A 820 -0.41 -12.66 -10.32
N ALA A 821 -1.17 -11.63 -9.94
CA ALA A 821 -1.20 -10.35 -10.65
C ALA A 821 0.15 -9.61 -10.56
N LEU A 822 0.83 -9.64 -9.41
CA LEU A 822 2.15 -9.03 -9.26
C LEU A 822 3.23 -9.77 -10.07
N LEU A 823 3.17 -11.10 -10.12
CA LEU A 823 4.04 -11.92 -10.95
C LEU A 823 3.86 -11.58 -12.44
N LEU A 824 2.61 -11.56 -12.92
CA LEU A 824 2.26 -11.20 -14.30
C LEU A 824 2.77 -9.78 -14.67
N VAL A 825 2.52 -8.79 -13.81
CA VAL A 825 2.99 -7.40 -13.99
C VAL A 825 4.52 -7.30 -14.03
N LEU A 826 5.24 -8.02 -13.15
CA LEU A 826 6.70 -8.01 -13.12
C LEU A 826 7.30 -8.72 -14.35
N LEU A 827 6.69 -9.80 -14.82
CA LEU A 827 7.11 -10.52 -16.02
C LEU A 827 6.97 -9.65 -17.28
N GLU A 828 5.85 -8.92 -17.42
CA GLU A 828 5.60 -8.02 -18.55
C GLU A 828 6.60 -6.85 -18.62
N ILE A 829 6.95 -6.26 -17.46
CA ILE A 829 7.98 -5.22 -17.40
C ILE A 829 9.38 -5.82 -17.68
N ASP A 830 9.68 -7.04 -17.22
CA ASP A 830 11.01 -7.64 -17.42
C ASP A 830 11.24 -8.16 -18.86
N GLN A 831 10.19 -8.44 -19.66
CA GLN A 831 10.34 -8.70 -21.10
C GLN A 831 11.13 -7.58 -21.81
N HIS A 832 10.92 -6.33 -21.37
CA HIS A 832 11.49 -5.11 -21.94
C HIS A 832 12.86 -4.75 -21.34
N SER A 833 13.34 -5.52 -20.37
CA SER A 833 14.60 -5.26 -19.65
C SER A 833 15.81 -5.99 -20.29
N PRO A 834 17.03 -5.44 -20.21
CA PRO A 834 18.21 -6.03 -20.87
C PRO A 834 18.49 -7.47 -20.38
N LYS A 835 18.97 -8.32 -21.28
CA LYS A 835 19.25 -9.75 -21.02
C LYS A 835 20.64 -9.95 -20.41
N GLY A 836 20.81 -11.04 -19.66
CA GLY A 836 22.11 -11.42 -19.07
C GLY A 836 22.46 -10.73 -17.75
N LEU A 837 23.76 -10.77 -17.40
CA LEU A 837 24.29 -10.67 -16.03
C LEU A 837 24.37 -9.24 -15.42
N GLY A 838 24.03 -8.19 -16.18
CA GLY A 838 23.86 -6.87 -15.59
C GLY A 838 22.67 -6.88 -14.65
N LYS A 839 22.85 -6.51 -13.37
CA LYS A 839 21.80 -6.45 -12.33
C LYS A 839 20.49 -5.94 -12.95
N GLY A 840 19.49 -6.82 -13.12
CA GLY A 840 18.43 -6.70 -14.15
C GLY A 840 17.39 -5.60 -13.89
N GLY A 841 17.84 -4.35 -13.87
CA GLY A 841 17.10 -3.25 -13.29
C GLY A 841 16.73 -3.51 -11.81
N VAL A 842 15.78 -2.73 -11.32
CA VAL A 842 15.10 -3.00 -10.03
C VAL A 842 14.08 -4.13 -10.20
N VAL A 843 13.47 -4.25 -11.38
CA VAL A 843 12.35 -5.15 -11.69
C VAL A 843 12.74 -6.62 -11.58
N ARG A 844 13.87 -7.04 -12.16
CA ARG A 844 14.32 -8.44 -12.04
C ARG A 844 14.80 -8.77 -10.63
N ALA A 845 15.25 -7.78 -9.85
CA ALA A 845 15.55 -7.98 -8.44
C ALA A 845 14.26 -8.23 -7.64
N GLU A 846 13.21 -7.44 -7.86
CA GLU A 846 11.88 -7.63 -7.24
C GLU A 846 11.20 -8.94 -7.68
N LEU A 847 11.31 -9.33 -8.96
CA LEU A 847 10.80 -10.61 -9.48
C LEU A 847 11.50 -11.81 -8.81
N ASN A 848 12.82 -11.73 -8.66
CA ASN A 848 13.58 -12.75 -7.92
C ASN A 848 13.22 -12.74 -6.43
N GLU A 849 13.04 -11.58 -5.79
CA GLU A 849 12.64 -11.47 -4.38
C GLU A 849 11.21 -11.98 -4.11
N LEU A 850 10.27 -11.73 -5.02
CA LEU A 850 8.90 -12.26 -5.00
C LEU A 850 8.91 -13.79 -4.89
N VAL A 851 9.69 -14.42 -5.77
CA VAL A 851 9.81 -15.87 -5.93
C VAL A 851 10.64 -16.52 -4.80
N ASP A 852 11.74 -15.89 -4.39
CA ASP A 852 12.58 -16.35 -3.27
C ASP A 852 11.79 -16.36 -1.93
N LYS A 853 10.90 -15.37 -1.73
CA LYS A 853 10.00 -15.30 -0.57
C LYS A 853 8.80 -16.26 -0.64
N GLY A 854 8.63 -16.96 -1.77
CA GLY A 854 7.55 -17.90 -2.03
C GLY A 854 6.27 -17.22 -2.51
N VAL A 855 5.71 -17.70 -3.61
CA VAL A 855 4.36 -17.35 -4.11
C VAL A 855 3.35 -18.36 -3.57
N ASP A 856 2.16 -17.93 -3.18
CA ASP A 856 1.13 -18.82 -2.60
C ASP A 856 0.61 -19.85 -3.59
N CYS A 857 -0.02 -19.41 -4.68
CA CYS A 857 -0.60 -20.26 -5.71
C CYS A 857 0.51 -20.75 -6.67
N LEU A 858 1.11 -21.90 -6.34
CA LEU A 858 2.22 -22.47 -7.11
C LEU A 858 1.82 -22.81 -8.54
N ASP A 859 0.72 -23.51 -8.75
CA ASP A 859 0.35 -24.01 -10.08
C ASP A 859 0.14 -22.85 -11.06
N ARG A 860 -0.50 -21.75 -10.61
CA ARG A 860 -0.64 -20.54 -11.44
C ARG A 860 0.71 -19.89 -11.70
N ALA A 861 1.59 -19.80 -10.70
CA ALA A 861 2.93 -19.23 -10.87
C ALA A 861 3.81 -20.04 -11.83
N VAL A 862 3.74 -21.38 -11.80
CA VAL A 862 4.41 -22.26 -12.75
C VAL A 862 3.89 -22.02 -14.16
N ASN A 863 2.57 -22.05 -14.36
CA ASN A 863 1.93 -21.79 -15.66
C ASN A 863 2.33 -20.42 -16.25
N LEU A 864 2.40 -19.36 -15.42
CA LEU A 864 2.83 -18.03 -15.85
C LEU A 864 4.33 -17.97 -16.20
N LEU A 865 5.19 -18.64 -15.43
CA LEU A 865 6.64 -18.66 -15.68
C LEU A 865 7.01 -19.50 -16.91
N GLU A 866 6.28 -20.57 -17.20
CA GLU A 866 6.44 -21.34 -18.44
C GLU A 866 5.90 -20.59 -19.66
N SER A 867 4.72 -19.94 -19.56
CA SER A 867 4.17 -19.18 -20.69
C SER A 867 5.02 -17.96 -21.09
N TYR A 868 5.69 -17.33 -20.11
CA TYR A 868 6.68 -16.26 -20.35
C TYR A 868 8.10 -16.77 -20.64
N GLN A 869 8.33 -18.10 -20.70
CA GLN A 869 9.64 -18.72 -20.96
C GLN A 869 10.75 -18.23 -20.00
N ARG A 870 10.44 -18.17 -18.69
CA ARG A 870 11.34 -17.75 -17.60
C ARG A 870 11.76 -18.92 -16.72
N LEU A 871 12.32 -19.94 -17.36
CA LEU A 871 12.78 -21.19 -16.75
C LEU A 871 13.80 -20.97 -15.62
N PHE A 872 14.69 -19.97 -15.71
CA PHE A 872 15.60 -19.69 -14.59
C PHE A 872 14.86 -19.19 -13.35
N VAL A 873 13.86 -18.31 -13.53
CA VAL A 873 13.03 -17.80 -12.41
C VAL A 873 12.14 -18.92 -11.85
N LEU A 874 11.60 -19.78 -12.71
CA LEU A 874 10.90 -21.02 -12.30
C LEU A 874 11.78 -21.92 -11.42
N SER A 875 13.05 -22.10 -11.79
CA SER A 875 14.00 -22.86 -10.97
C SER A 875 14.25 -22.26 -9.58
N ARG A 876 14.02 -20.95 -9.38
CA ARG A 876 14.07 -20.31 -8.05
C ARG A 876 12.80 -20.56 -7.24
N LEU A 877 11.64 -20.65 -7.88
CA LEU A 877 10.38 -21.00 -7.23
C LEU A 877 10.43 -22.42 -6.65
N TYR A 878 10.97 -23.36 -7.44
CA TYR A 878 11.24 -24.72 -6.97
C TYR A 878 12.31 -24.74 -5.86
N GLN A 879 13.33 -23.87 -5.90
CA GLN A 879 14.30 -23.74 -4.79
C GLN A 879 13.68 -23.21 -3.49
N SER A 880 12.83 -22.17 -3.53
CA SER A 880 12.20 -21.63 -2.32
C SER A 880 11.21 -22.61 -1.69
N ARG A 881 10.55 -23.45 -2.51
CA ARG A 881 9.73 -24.59 -2.05
C ARG A 881 10.52 -25.88 -1.75
N LYS A 882 11.85 -25.90 -1.92
CA LYS A 882 12.77 -27.04 -1.70
C LYS A 882 12.53 -28.27 -2.61
N LEU A 883 11.90 -28.06 -3.76
CA LEU A 883 11.60 -29.07 -4.77
C LEU A 883 12.83 -29.36 -5.65
N SER A 884 13.88 -29.94 -5.05
CA SER A 884 15.20 -30.08 -5.70
C SER A 884 15.22 -30.90 -7.00
N GLY A 885 14.26 -31.80 -7.21
CA GLY A 885 14.12 -32.53 -8.49
C GLY A 885 13.74 -31.57 -9.62
N ASP A 886 12.67 -30.79 -9.43
CA ASP A 886 12.14 -29.87 -10.43
C ASP A 886 13.11 -28.72 -10.75
N VAL A 887 13.93 -28.29 -9.77
CA VAL A 887 15.08 -27.39 -10.00
C VAL A 887 16.05 -27.98 -11.02
N LEU A 888 16.49 -29.22 -10.79
CA LEU A 888 17.48 -29.91 -11.64
C LEU A 888 16.90 -30.27 -13.01
N ALA A 889 15.63 -30.67 -13.08
CA ALA A 889 14.91 -30.87 -14.34
C ALA A 889 14.80 -29.57 -15.16
N THR A 890 14.50 -28.44 -14.51
CA THR A 890 14.42 -27.12 -15.16
C THR A 890 15.80 -26.65 -15.65
N TRP A 891 16.86 -26.88 -14.88
CA TRP A 891 18.23 -26.57 -15.32
C TRP A 891 18.70 -27.48 -16.47
N LYS A 892 18.36 -28.77 -16.43
CA LYS A 892 18.58 -29.72 -17.53
C LYS A 892 17.91 -29.24 -18.82
N ARG A 893 16.62 -28.87 -18.78
CA ARG A 893 15.88 -28.24 -19.90
C ARG A 893 16.62 -27.05 -20.51
N ILE A 894 17.09 -26.11 -19.68
CA ILE A 894 17.84 -24.92 -20.15
C ILE A 894 19.19 -25.33 -20.80
N ILE A 895 19.95 -26.24 -20.18
CA ILE A 895 21.29 -26.67 -20.63
C ILE A 895 21.22 -27.56 -21.89
N GLU A 896 20.12 -28.28 -22.09
CA GLU A 896 19.82 -29.05 -23.30
C GLU A 896 19.28 -28.19 -24.45
N GLY A 897 18.99 -26.91 -24.21
CA GLY A 897 18.75 -25.89 -25.25
C GLY A 897 17.35 -25.27 -25.26
N GLU A 898 16.52 -25.50 -24.24
CA GLU A 898 15.23 -24.80 -24.14
C GLU A 898 15.42 -23.30 -23.89
N ARG A 899 14.54 -22.48 -24.47
CA ARG A 899 14.68 -21.02 -24.45
C ARG A 899 14.30 -20.44 -23.09
N ASP A 900 15.29 -20.07 -22.28
CA ASP A 900 15.11 -19.08 -21.22
C ASP A 900 15.29 -17.65 -21.78
N VAL A 901 14.32 -16.78 -21.54
CA VAL A 901 14.33 -15.40 -22.08
C VAL A 901 15.28 -14.48 -21.32
N GLY A 902 15.56 -14.75 -20.04
CA GLY A 902 16.41 -13.91 -19.18
C GLY A 902 17.92 -14.14 -19.38
N GLN A 903 18.29 -15.38 -19.70
CA GLN A 903 19.67 -15.85 -19.88
C GLN A 903 20.54 -15.63 -18.63
N GLU A 904 19.96 -15.90 -17.46
CA GLU A 904 20.60 -15.74 -16.13
C GLU A 904 21.45 -16.96 -15.72
N LEU A 905 21.23 -18.14 -16.34
CA LEU A 905 21.97 -19.38 -16.07
C LEU A 905 23.29 -19.45 -16.85
N VAL A 906 24.21 -18.52 -16.55
CA VAL A 906 25.63 -18.65 -16.93
C VAL A 906 26.27 -19.82 -16.16
N ASP A 907 27.18 -20.54 -16.80
CA ASP A 907 27.93 -21.71 -16.30
C ASP A 907 27.03 -22.78 -15.63
N GLY A 908 25.94 -23.12 -16.33
CA GLY A 908 24.89 -24.02 -15.83
C GLY A 908 25.41 -25.38 -15.30
N GLU A 909 26.39 -25.98 -15.96
CA GLU A 909 27.01 -27.25 -15.52
C GLU A 909 27.72 -27.14 -14.16
N GLN A 910 28.45 -26.03 -13.94
CA GLN A 910 29.09 -25.76 -12.65
C GLN A 910 28.04 -25.43 -11.57
N ARG A 911 26.96 -24.71 -11.93
CA ARG A 911 25.85 -24.43 -11.01
C ARG A 911 25.08 -25.69 -10.62
N VAL A 912 24.86 -26.63 -11.54
CA VAL A 912 24.31 -27.97 -11.25
C VAL A 912 25.19 -28.66 -10.21
N ARG A 913 26.51 -28.75 -10.43
CA ARG A 913 27.45 -29.30 -9.44
C ARG A 913 27.33 -28.63 -8.06
N GLU A 914 27.32 -27.30 -8.03
CA GLU A 914 27.20 -26.51 -6.78
C GLU A 914 25.84 -26.60 -6.08
N TYR A 915 24.78 -27.03 -6.77
CA TYR A 915 23.49 -27.33 -6.16
C TYR A 915 23.42 -28.77 -5.68
N LEU A 916 23.96 -29.73 -6.43
CA LEU A 916 23.99 -31.15 -6.06
C LEU A 916 24.69 -31.40 -4.71
N THR A 917 25.75 -30.64 -4.36
CA THR A 917 26.37 -30.73 -3.02
C THR A 917 25.41 -30.40 -1.87
N LYS A 918 24.36 -29.61 -2.12
CA LYS A 918 23.36 -29.16 -1.13
C LYS A 918 22.14 -30.08 -1.07
N VAL A 919 21.93 -30.91 -2.10
CA VAL A 919 20.84 -31.90 -2.18
C VAL A 919 21.12 -33.07 -1.22
N SER A 920 20.07 -33.58 -0.57
CA SER A 920 20.15 -34.69 0.38
C SER A 920 19.65 -36.04 -0.17
N SER A 921 18.95 -36.03 -1.30
CA SER A 921 18.48 -37.26 -1.97
C SER A 921 19.61 -37.91 -2.76
N GLN A 922 20.00 -39.12 -2.37
CA GLN A 922 21.04 -39.89 -3.06
C GLN A 922 20.64 -40.22 -4.52
N ALA A 923 19.37 -40.53 -4.77
CA ALA A 923 18.88 -40.85 -6.11
C ALA A 923 19.01 -39.67 -7.10
N LEU A 924 18.67 -38.44 -6.67
CA LEU A 924 18.85 -37.24 -7.51
C LEU A 924 20.33 -36.93 -7.75
N VAL A 925 21.21 -37.19 -6.76
CA VAL A 925 22.66 -37.02 -6.94
C VAL A 925 23.24 -38.07 -7.89
N GLN A 926 22.70 -39.28 -7.93
CA GLN A 926 23.05 -40.28 -8.95
C GLN A 926 22.61 -39.84 -10.34
N GLU A 927 21.30 -39.63 -10.56
CA GLU A 927 20.73 -39.31 -11.87
C GLU A 927 21.40 -38.08 -12.52
N TYR A 928 21.42 -36.95 -11.80
CA TYR A 928 21.97 -35.71 -12.33
C TYR A 928 23.51 -35.67 -12.27
N GLY A 929 24.14 -36.48 -11.40
CA GLY A 929 25.59 -36.69 -11.40
C GLY A 929 26.07 -37.46 -12.62
N VAL A 930 25.35 -38.51 -13.03
CA VAL A 930 25.60 -39.29 -14.25
C VAL A 930 25.31 -38.46 -15.51
N TRP A 931 24.21 -37.72 -15.54
CA TRP A 931 23.92 -36.76 -16.63
C TRP A 931 25.03 -35.72 -16.78
N LEU A 932 25.51 -35.15 -15.66
CA LEU A 932 26.62 -34.20 -15.68
C LEU A 932 27.94 -34.88 -16.10
N ALA A 933 28.17 -36.14 -15.72
CA ALA A 933 29.36 -36.90 -16.09
C ALA A 933 29.41 -37.22 -17.60
N ASN A 934 28.28 -37.58 -18.21
CA ASN A 934 28.19 -37.81 -19.67
C ASN A 934 28.43 -36.54 -20.50
N ARG A 935 28.11 -35.37 -19.96
CA ARG A 935 28.28 -34.09 -20.66
C ARG A 935 29.63 -33.43 -20.36
N ASN A 936 30.10 -33.55 -19.13
CA ASN A 936 31.33 -32.93 -18.63
C ASN A 936 31.97 -33.87 -17.57
N PRO A 937 32.76 -34.87 -18.01
CA PRO A 937 33.30 -35.92 -17.14
C PRO A 937 34.01 -35.38 -15.90
N ARG A 938 34.76 -34.28 -16.04
CA ARG A 938 35.53 -33.65 -14.96
C ARG A 938 34.65 -33.02 -13.89
N LEU A 939 33.49 -32.44 -14.24
CA LEU A 939 32.54 -31.89 -13.27
C LEU A 939 31.63 -32.97 -12.67
N GLY A 940 31.19 -33.95 -13.45
CA GLY A 940 30.38 -35.07 -12.95
C GLY A 940 31.12 -35.90 -11.91
N VAL A 941 32.39 -36.24 -12.17
CA VAL A 941 33.25 -36.96 -11.21
C VAL A 941 33.43 -36.20 -9.89
N GLN A 942 33.50 -34.86 -9.92
CA GLN A 942 33.60 -34.07 -8.69
C GLN A 942 32.38 -34.24 -7.78
N VAL A 943 31.18 -34.46 -8.33
CA VAL A 943 29.95 -34.70 -7.53
C VAL A 943 30.08 -36.00 -6.71
N PHE A 944 30.63 -37.07 -7.30
CA PHE A 944 30.84 -38.35 -6.61
C PHE A 944 32.10 -38.38 -5.73
N ALA A 945 33.01 -37.43 -5.91
CA ALA A 945 34.28 -37.31 -5.17
C ALA A 945 34.20 -36.37 -3.94
N GLU A 946 33.23 -35.44 -3.89
CA GLU A 946 33.22 -34.37 -2.90
C GLU A 946 32.64 -34.82 -1.53
N ASP A 947 33.53 -35.17 -0.58
CA ASP A 947 33.22 -35.58 0.82
C ASP A 947 32.25 -34.65 1.60
N LYS A 948 32.02 -33.43 1.11
CA LYS A 948 31.26 -32.35 1.75
C LYS A 948 29.79 -32.31 1.34
N GLY A 949 29.36 -33.19 0.44
CA GLY A 949 27.96 -33.30 0.01
C GLY A 949 27.00 -33.62 1.18
N ARG A 950 25.74 -33.17 1.06
CA ARG A 950 24.69 -33.41 2.06
C ARG A 950 24.00 -34.76 1.93
N ALA A 951 24.08 -35.40 0.77
CA ALA A 951 23.55 -36.75 0.54
C ALA A 951 24.39 -37.83 1.25
N PRO A 952 23.83 -39.03 1.50
CA PRO A 952 24.62 -40.20 1.90
C PRO A 952 25.80 -40.44 0.95
N LYS A 953 26.94 -40.86 1.51
CA LYS A 953 28.12 -41.20 0.70
C LYS A 953 27.84 -42.44 -0.15
N PHE A 954 28.23 -42.39 -1.42
CA PHE A 954 28.28 -43.57 -2.27
C PHE A 954 29.54 -44.38 -1.95
N GLU A 955 29.43 -45.72 -1.97
CA GLU A 955 30.60 -46.58 -1.89
C GLU A 955 31.40 -46.52 -3.21
N PRO A 956 32.74 -46.39 -3.19
CA PRO A 956 33.53 -46.25 -4.42
C PRO A 956 33.32 -47.37 -5.44
N ALA A 957 33.12 -48.60 -4.98
CA ALA A 957 32.82 -49.74 -5.85
C ALA A 957 31.45 -49.61 -6.55
N GLN A 958 30.46 -49.00 -5.89
CA GLN A 958 29.15 -48.73 -6.46
C GLN A 958 29.22 -47.61 -7.51
N VAL A 959 30.00 -46.54 -7.25
CA VAL A 959 30.21 -45.46 -8.23
C VAL A 959 30.95 -45.97 -9.47
N VAL A 960 31.99 -46.80 -9.30
CA VAL A 960 32.70 -47.41 -10.44
C VAL A 960 31.77 -48.30 -11.28
N ALA A 961 30.81 -49.02 -10.66
CA ALA A 961 29.81 -49.78 -11.40
C ALA A 961 28.86 -48.87 -12.19
N ILE A 962 28.27 -47.86 -11.55
CA ILE A 962 27.33 -46.91 -12.18
C ILE A 962 28.01 -46.17 -13.35
N LEU A 963 29.22 -45.64 -13.15
CA LEU A 963 29.93 -44.93 -14.21
C LEU A 963 30.35 -45.86 -15.36
N ARG A 964 30.65 -47.15 -15.10
CA ARG A 964 30.95 -48.13 -16.17
C ARG A 964 29.74 -48.47 -17.03
N GLU A 965 28.54 -48.43 -16.46
CA GLU A 965 27.29 -48.73 -17.17
C GLU A 965 26.72 -47.49 -17.89
N GLU A 966 26.72 -46.33 -17.22
CA GLU A 966 25.99 -45.15 -17.68
C GLU A 966 26.87 -43.99 -18.19
N ALA A 967 28.18 -43.92 -17.87
CA ALA A 967 29.06 -42.79 -18.22
C ALA A 967 30.56 -43.18 -18.33
N PRO A 968 30.96 -44.01 -19.32
CA PRO A 968 32.26 -44.68 -19.34
C PRO A 968 33.47 -43.71 -19.35
N ASP A 969 33.39 -42.59 -20.05
CA ASP A 969 34.48 -41.60 -20.15
C ASP A 969 34.81 -40.94 -18.80
N ALA A 970 33.86 -40.93 -17.87
CA ALA A 970 34.04 -40.44 -16.51
C ALA A 970 34.75 -41.43 -15.58
N VAL A 971 34.77 -42.73 -15.91
CA VAL A 971 35.42 -43.77 -15.11
C VAL A 971 36.91 -43.48 -14.93
N LYS A 972 37.59 -43.01 -15.98
CA LYS A 972 38.99 -42.54 -15.96
C LYS A 972 39.24 -41.56 -14.82
N TYR A 973 38.49 -40.45 -14.85
CA TYR A 973 38.66 -39.34 -13.92
C TYR A 973 38.29 -39.72 -12.47
N TYR A 974 37.33 -40.64 -12.26
CA TYR A 974 37.00 -41.14 -10.92
C TYR A 974 38.07 -42.11 -10.37
N LEU A 975 38.60 -43.02 -11.21
CA LEU A 975 39.71 -43.90 -10.83
C LEU A 975 40.99 -43.09 -10.52
N GLU A 976 41.28 -42.04 -11.29
CA GLU A 976 42.37 -41.09 -11.00
C GLU A 976 42.19 -40.42 -9.63
N TYR A 977 40.97 -40.00 -9.28
CA TYR A 977 40.67 -39.45 -7.96
C TYR A 977 40.85 -40.48 -6.83
N LEU A 978 40.38 -41.72 -7.01
CA LEU A 978 40.53 -42.79 -6.01
C LEU A 978 42.00 -43.16 -5.78
N VAL A 979 42.80 -43.25 -6.85
CA VAL A 979 44.22 -43.63 -6.77
C VAL A 979 45.08 -42.46 -6.29
N PHE A 980 45.10 -41.34 -7.01
CA PHE A 980 46.01 -40.23 -6.71
C PHE A 980 45.49 -39.26 -5.64
N GLY A 981 44.17 -39.08 -5.54
CA GLY A 981 43.54 -38.16 -4.58
C GLY A 981 43.26 -38.78 -3.20
N LYS A 982 42.91 -40.07 -3.17
CA LYS A 982 42.55 -40.81 -1.94
C LYS A 982 43.56 -41.89 -1.52
N GLY A 983 44.45 -42.33 -2.41
CA GLY A 983 45.42 -43.38 -2.12
C GLY A 983 44.84 -44.81 -2.06
N HIS A 984 43.68 -45.06 -2.67
CA HIS A 984 43.06 -46.39 -2.66
C HIS A 984 43.75 -47.35 -3.63
N THR A 985 44.71 -48.12 -3.11
CA THR A 985 45.55 -49.06 -3.88
C THR A 985 44.78 -50.16 -4.62
N THR A 986 43.58 -50.50 -4.16
CA THR A 986 42.71 -51.52 -4.80
C THR A 986 42.37 -51.19 -6.25
N TYR A 987 42.26 -49.91 -6.61
CA TYR A 987 41.85 -49.46 -7.94
C TYR A 987 43.03 -49.22 -8.89
N ILE A 988 44.26 -49.46 -8.46
CA ILE A 988 45.47 -49.25 -9.27
C ILE A 988 45.50 -50.18 -10.49
N ASN A 989 45.13 -51.47 -10.33
CA ASN A 989 45.11 -52.42 -11.45
C ASN A 989 44.06 -52.04 -12.51
N ASP A 990 42.87 -51.58 -12.08
CA ASP A 990 41.82 -51.08 -12.97
C ASP A 990 42.25 -49.82 -13.72
N LEU A 991 42.91 -48.86 -13.05
CA LEU A 991 43.43 -47.63 -13.68
C LEU A 991 44.59 -47.92 -14.63
N MET A 992 45.52 -48.81 -14.26
CA MET A 992 46.59 -49.28 -15.13
C MET A 992 46.03 -49.94 -16.39
N THR A 993 45.01 -50.78 -16.24
CA THR A 993 44.38 -51.48 -17.37
C THR A 993 43.67 -50.48 -18.28
N TYR A 994 42.98 -49.48 -17.72
CA TYR A 994 42.37 -48.40 -18.51
C TYR A 994 43.42 -47.61 -19.31
N TYR A 995 44.50 -47.12 -18.68
CA TYR A 995 45.55 -46.40 -19.40
C TYR A 995 46.25 -47.27 -20.45
N LEU A 996 46.49 -48.54 -20.13
CA LEU A 996 47.09 -49.50 -21.04
C LEU A 996 46.18 -49.75 -22.25
N ASP A 997 44.88 -49.97 -22.05
CA ASP A 997 43.95 -50.20 -23.15
C ASP A 997 43.78 -48.95 -24.04
N VAL A 998 43.81 -47.73 -23.49
CA VAL A 998 43.84 -46.49 -24.28
C VAL A 998 45.11 -46.39 -25.14
N VAL A 999 46.29 -46.66 -24.55
CA VAL A 999 47.58 -46.57 -25.26
C VAL A 999 47.76 -47.71 -26.26
N VAL A 1000 47.32 -48.93 -25.93
CA VAL A 1000 47.34 -50.08 -26.84
C VAL A 1000 46.36 -49.86 -28.00
N HIS A 1001 45.14 -49.37 -27.75
CA HIS A 1001 44.17 -49.12 -28.81
C HIS A 1001 44.63 -48.03 -29.79
N ASP A 1002 45.24 -46.94 -29.33
CA ASP A 1002 45.87 -45.95 -30.20
C ASP A 1002 47.03 -46.58 -31.01
N LEU A 1003 47.91 -47.36 -30.38
CA LEU A 1003 49.01 -48.05 -31.06
C LEU A 1003 48.58 -49.24 -31.94
N GLU A 1004 47.36 -49.76 -31.80
CA GLU A 1004 46.75 -50.78 -32.69
C GLU A 1004 46.04 -50.13 -33.88
N SER A 1005 45.40 -48.97 -33.68
CA SER A 1005 44.61 -48.27 -34.72
C SER A 1005 45.42 -47.27 -35.56
N SER A 1006 46.38 -46.56 -34.97
CA SER A 1006 47.10 -45.43 -35.59
C SER A 1006 48.53 -45.80 -35.98
N GLU A 1007 48.81 -45.87 -37.29
CA GLU A 1007 50.19 -46.03 -37.77
C GLU A 1007 51.02 -44.76 -37.54
N GLU A 1008 50.39 -43.58 -37.56
CA GLU A 1008 51.05 -42.30 -37.25
C GLU A 1008 51.57 -42.30 -35.81
N SER A 1009 50.77 -42.76 -34.84
CA SER A 1009 51.18 -42.87 -33.43
C SER A 1009 52.38 -43.80 -33.24
N ARG A 1010 52.42 -44.95 -33.95
CA ARG A 1010 53.60 -45.85 -33.95
C ARG A 1010 54.86 -45.14 -34.44
N ASN A 1011 54.74 -44.38 -35.52
CA ASN A 1011 55.87 -43.71 -36.16
C ASN A 1011 56.35 -42.50 -35.33
N ILE A 1012 55.45 -41.79 -34.67
CA ILE A 1012 55.81 -40.75 -33.68
C ILE A 1012 56.55 -41.38 -32.49
N VAL A 1013 56.06 -42.48 -31.92
CA VAL A 1013 56.74 -43.18 -30.82
C VAL A 1013 58.16 -43.61 -31.22
N ARG A 1014 58.33 -44.22 -32.39
CA ARG A 1014 59.66 -44.56 -32.95
C ARG A 1014 60.56 -43.35 -33.11
N ALA A 1015 60.03 -42.23 -33.63
CA ALA A 1015 60.78 -40.99 -33.77
C ALA A 1015 61.24 -40.44 -32.41
N THR A 1016 60.42 -40.55 -31.35
CA THR A 1016 60.83 -40.12 -30.00
C THR A 1016 61.88 -41.03 -29.36
N TYR A 1017 61.90 -42.34 -29.67
CA TYR A 1017 63.02 -43.19 -29.30
C TYR A 1017 64.30 -42.83 -30.05
N ALA A 1018 64.23 -42.51 -31.35
CA ALA A 1018 65.38 -42.02 -32.10
C ALA A 1018 65.91 -40.68 -31.53
N ALA A 1019 65.02 -39.75 -31.19
CA ALA A 1019 65.38 -38.48 -30.55
C ALA A 1019 66.03 -38.68 -29.16
N TYR A 1020 65.51 -39.60 -28.33
CA TYR A 1020 66.08 -39.92 -27.02
C TYR A 1020 67.46 -40.60 -27.12
N ARG A 1021 67.66 -41.49 -28.10
CA ARG A 1021 68.99 -42.08 -28.38
C ARG A 1021 70.01 -41.00 -28.74
N ALA A 1022 69.62 -40.01 -29.55
CA ALA A 1022 70.48 -38.91 -30.02
C ALA A 1022 70.83 -37.84 -28.96
N LEU A 1023 70.30 -37.90 -27.74
CA LEU A 1023 70.72 -37.03 -26.64
C LEU A 1023 72.14 -37.36 -26.19
N GLN A 1024 72.93 -36.35 -25.83
CA GLN A 1024 74.23 -36.53 -25.16
C GLN A 1024 74.07 -36.81 -23.66
N ALA A 1025 75.04 -37.47 -23.06
CA ALA A 1025 75.05 -37.75 -21.63
C ALA A 1025 75.37 -36.49 -20.78
N PRO A 1026 74.86 -36.38 -19.54
CA PRO A 1026 73.94 -37.31 -18.88
C PRO A 1026 72.50 -37.15 -19.38
N LYS A 1027 71.83 -38.26 -19.70
CA LYS A 1027 70.45 -38.24 -20.20
C LYS A 1027 69.45 -37.99 -19.06
N PRO A 1028 68.40 -37.16 -19.26
CA PRO A 1028 67.27 -37.10 -18.33
C PRO A 1028 66.47 -38.40 -18.44
N ALA A 1029 65.94 -38.92 -17.33
CA ALA A 1029 65.13 -40.14 -17.36
C ALA A 1029 63.98 -40.05 -18.38
N TYR A 1030 63.73 -41.12 -19.13
CA TYR A 1030 62.80 -41.11 -20.27
C TYR A 1030 61.40 -40.54 -19.96
N SER A 1031 60.85 -40.75 -18.76
CA SER A 1031 59.55 -40.18 -18.36
C SER A 1031 59.56 -38.65 -18.24
N HIS A 1032 60.70 -38.04 -17.93
CA HIS A 1032 60.88 -36.58 -17.93
C HIS A 1032 60.99 -36.06 -19.36
N PHE A 1033 61.80 -36.71 -20.20
CA PHE A 1033 61.90 -36.41 -21.63
C PHE A 1033 60.54 -36.51 -22.34
N LEU A 1034 59.78 -37.57 -22.07
CA LEU A 1034 58.43 -37.80 -22.62
C LEU A 1034 57.47 -36.67 -22.23
N ARG A 1035 57.57 -36.14 -21.00
CA ARG A 1035 56.74 -35.02 -20.54
C ARG A 1035 57.07 -33.73 -21.26
N ASP A 1036 58.36 -33.42 -21.38
CA ASP A 1036 58.82 -32.15 -21.93
C ASP A 1036 58.72 -32.09 -23.48
N ASN A 1037 58.38 -33.22 -24.12
CA ASN A 1037 58.14 -33.37 -25.56
C ASN A 1037 56.69 -33.84 -25.88
N ALA A 1038 55.80 -33.89 -24.88
CA ALA A 1038 54.39 -34.25 -25.10
C ALA A 1038 53.64 -33.11 -25.80
N PRO A 1039 52.74 -33.39 -26.76
CA PRO A 1039 51.84 -32.37 -27.28
C PRO A 1039 50.83 -31.93 -26.22
N ASP A 1040 50.63 -30.62 -26.08
CA ASP A 1040 49.49 -30.06 -25.35
C ASP A 1040 48.17 -30.70 -25.87
N ASP A 1041 47.25 -31.01 -24.95
CA ASP A 1041 45.96 -31.68 -25.17
C ASP A 1041 45.96 -33.12 -25.75
N ASN A 1042 47.09 -33.81 -25.93
CA ASN A 1042 47.05 -35.23 -26.34
C ASN A 1042 46.80 -36.20 -25.15
N GLU A 1043 45.57 -36.73 -25.04
CA GLU A 1043 45.14 -37.66 -23.98
C GLU A 1043 45.95 -38.97 -23.91
N VAL A 1044 46.44 -39.50 -25.03
CA VAL A 1044 47.20 -40.77 -25.07
C VAL A 1044 48.58 -40.59 -24.42
N TRP A 1045 49.23 -39.46 -24.68
CA TRP A 1045 50.53 -39.11 -24.10
C TRP A 1045 50.44 -38.91 -22.59
N HIS A 1046 49.39 -38.23 -22.11
CA HIS A 1046 49.10 -38.09 -20.69
C HIS A 1046 48.83 -39.45 -20.03
N SER A 1047 48.06 -40.32 -20.69
CA SER A 1047 47.75 -41.68 -20.20
C SER A 1047 49.02 -42.56 -20.11
N ARG A 1048 49.89 -42.50 -21.13
CA ARG A 1048 51.19 -43.20 -21.14
C ARG A 1048 52.12 -42.71 -20.02
N LEU A 1049 52.20 -41.40 -19.81
CA LEU A 1049 53.02 -40.82 -18.74
C LEU A 1049 52.53 -41.23 -17.34
N ARG A 1050 51.20 -41.27 -17.13
CA ARG A 1050 50.61 -41.77 -15.88
C ARG A 1050 50.81 -43.27 -15.69
N LEU A 1051 50.74 -44.07 -16.74
CA LEU A 1051 51.07 -45.49 -16.72
C LEU A 1051 52.55 -45.71 -16.31
N LEU A 1052 53.49 -44.96 -16.89
CA LEU A 1052 54.91 -45.01 -16.53
C LEU A 1052 55.18 -44.60 -15.07
N GLN A 1053 54.44 -43.62 -14.54
CA GLN A 1053 54.48 -43.27 -13.13
C GLN A 1053 54.03 -44.45 -12.26
N LEU A 1054 52.81 -44.97 -12.49
CA LEU A 1054 52.22 -46.05 -11.69
C LEU A 1054 53.01 -47.37 -11.77
N LEU A 1055 53.62 -47.70 -12.91
CA LEU A 1055 54.50 -48.87 -13.06
C LEU A 1055 55.81 -48.71 -12.30
N GLY A 1056 56.38 -47.50 -12.29
CA GLY A 1056 57.62 -47.18 -11.58
C GLY A 1056 57.49 -47.19 -10.06
N ASP A 1057 56.30 -46.90 -9.54
CA ASP A 1057 56.01 -46.86 -8.11
C ASP A 1057 55.95 -48.25 -7.44
N ALA A 1058 56.04 -48.24 -6.10
CA ALA A 1058 56.10 -49.43 -5.25
C ALA A 1058 54.69 -49.99 -4.94
N HIS A 1059 53.93 -50.31 -5.99
CA HIS A 1059 52.59 -50.87 -5.89
C HIS A 1059 52.53 -52.36 -6.27
N ASP A 1060 51.58 -53.08 -5.65
CA ASP A 1060 51.27 -54.48 -5.94
C ASP A 1060 50.28 -54.57 -7.12
N TYR A 1061 50.84 -54.71 -8.33
CA TYR A 1061 50.09 -54.83 -9.57
C TYR A 1061 50.39 -56.13 -10.31
N ASN A 1062 49.45 -56.60 -11.14
CA ASN A 1062 49.62 -57.82 -11.91
C ASN A 1062 50.54 -57.61 -13.13
N ALA A 1063 51.84 -57.61 -12.88
CA ALA A 1063 52.86 -57.46 -13.91
C ALA A 1063 52.73 -58.50 -15.05
N THR A 1064 52.27 -59.73 -14.77
CA THR A 1064 52.12 -60.75 -15.81
C THR A 1064 50.99 -60.41 -16.77
N ALA A 1065 49.81 -60.03 -16.26
CA ALA A 1065 48.68 -59.64 -17.10
C ALA A 1065 48.97 -58.38 -17.94
N ILE A 1066 49.64 -57.38 -17.36
CA ILE A 1066 50.08 -56.17 -18.09
C ILE A 1066 51.06 -56.54 -19.20
N ARG A 1067 52.06 -57.39 -18.92
CA ARG A 1067 53.05 -57.84 -19.90
C ARG A 1067 52.44 -58.69 -21.01
N ASP A 1068 51.49 -59.56 -20.69
CA ASP A 1068 50.78 -60.37 -21.67
C ASP A 1068 49.89 -59.51 -22.58
N ARG A 1069 49.26 -58.45 -22.04
CA ARG A 1069 48.51 -57.44 -22.80
C ARG A 1069 49.43 -56.56 -23.67
N ILE A 1070 50.63 -56.20 -23.21
CA ILE A 1070 51.65 -55.51 -24.03
C ILE A 1070 52.15 -56.40 -25.17
N SER A 1071 52.20 -57.72 -24.98
CA SER A 1071 52.71 -58.66 -26.00
C SER A 1071 51.83 -58.85 -27.25
N THR A 1072 50.66 -58.20 -27.33
CA THR A 1072 49.91 -58.08 -28.60
C THR A 1072 50.54 -57.07 -29.55
N LEU A 1073 51.28 -56.09 -29.02
CA LEU A 1073 52.03 -55.10 -29.79
C LEU A 1073 53.44 -55.59 -30.14
N PRO A 1074 54.03 -55.06 -31.22
CA PRO A 1074 55.46 -55.15 -31.49
C PRO A 1074 56.35 -54.73 -30.30
N ASP A 1075 57.42 -55.49 -30.04
CA ASP A 1075 58.44 -55.24 -28.97
C ASP A 1075 59.12 -53.84 -29.09
N ASP A 1076 58.93 -53.09 -30.19
CA ASP A 1076 59.58 -51.79 -30.45
C ASP A 1076 58.80 -50.54 -29.98
N LEU A 1077 57.57 -50.69 -29.44
CA LEU A 1077 56.68 -49.55 -29.15
C LEU A 1077 56.49 -49.20 -27.66
N LEU A 1078 56.58 -50.17 -26.75
CA LEU A 1078 56.39 -49.99 -25.29
C LEU A 1078 57.64 -50.42 -24.51
N VAL A 1079 58.81 -49.91 -24.93
CA VAL A 1079 60.12 -50.32 -24.43
C VAL A 1079 60.36 -49.95 -22.94
N PRO A 1080 60.16 -48.69 -22.48
CA PRO A 1080 60.32 -48.33 -21.07
C PRO A 1080 59.37 -49.09 -20.13
N GLU A 1081 58.12 -49.29 -20.55
CA GLU A 1081 57.12 -50.06 -19.82
C GLU A 1081 57.59 -51.52 -19.65
N THR A 1082 58.09 -52.12 -20.74
CA THR A 1082 58.65 -53.49 -20.75
C THR A 1082 59.91 -53.62 -19.89
N ILE A 1083 60.77 -52.60 -19.83
CA ILE A 1083 61.97 -52.58 -18.96
C ILE A 1083 61.57 -52.62 -17.48
N ILE A 1084 60.60 -51.80 -17.07
CA ILE A 1084 60.13 -51.75 -15.67
C ILE A 1084 59.51 -53.09 -15.26
N LEU A 1085 58.68 -53.68 -16.13
CA LEU A 1085 58.08 -55.00 -15.91
C LEU A 1085 59.14 -56.11 -15.82
N ALA A 1086 60.11 -56.14 -16.74
CA ALA A 1086 61.19 -57.12 -16.73
C ALA A 1086 62.07 -57.01 -15.47
N GLY A 1087 62.28 -55.80 -14.93
CA GLY A 1087 62.94 -55.58 -13.64
C GLY A 1087 62.15 -56.20 -12.47
N LYS A 1088 60.85 -55.89 -12.35
CA LYS A 1088 59.98 -56.47 -11.31
C LYS A 1088 59.86 -58.00 -11.40
N GLU A 1089 59.90 -58.55 -12.61
CA GLU A 1089 59.90 -60.01 -12.87
C GLU A 1089 61.25 -60.71 -12.64
N ARG A 1090 62.29 -60.00 -12.19
CA ARG A 1090 63.68 -60.49 -12.07
C ARG A 1090 64.30 -60.98 -13.39
N LYS A 1091 63.75 -60.59 -14.53
CA LYS A 1091 64.27 -60.86 -15.89
C LYS A 1091 65.28 -59.78 -16.29
N HIS A 1092 66.27 -59.57 -15.42
CA HIS A 1092 67.22 -58.46 -15.51
C HIS A 1092 67.97 -58.43 -16.84
N ASP A 1093 68.27 -59.60 -17.43
CA ASP A 1093 68.98 -59.72 -18.69
C ASP A 1093 68.18 -59.10 -19.88
N LYS A 1094 66.84 -59.30 -19.95
CA LYS A 1094 65.99 -58.62 -20.96
C LYS A 1094 65.89 -57.11 -20.67
N ALA A 1095 65.81 -56.71 -19.41
CA ALA A 1095 65.73 -55.28 -19.03
C ALA A 1095 66.99 -54.51 -19.43
N LEU A 1096 68.19 -55.07 -19.15
CA LEU A 1096 69.48 -54.47 -19.49
C LEU A 1096 69.68 -54.41 -21.01
N ARG A 1097 69.37 -55.48 -21.75
CA ARG A 1097 69.42 -55.46 -23.23
C ARG A 1097 68.55 -54.35 -23.83
N LEU A 1098 67.32 -54.18 -23.34
CA LEU A 1098 66.42 -53.12 -23.81
C LEU A 1098 66.92 -51.70 -23.44
N LEU A 1099 67.55 -51.52 -22.28
CA LEU A 1099 68.16 -50.23 -21.91
C LEU A 1099 69.34 -49.88 -22.83
N ILE A 1100 70.21 -50.85 -23.10
CA ILE A 1100 71.42 -50.69 -23.91
C ILE A 1100 71.06 -50.51 -25.40
N HIS A 1101 70.40 -51.49 -26.02
CA HIS A 1101 70.17 -51.49 -27.47
C HIS A 1101 68.93 -50.70 -27.89
N ASN A 1102 67.83 -50.75 -27.14
CA ASN A 1102 66.56 -50.13 -27.56
C ASN A 1102 66.41 -48.67 -27.07
N LEU A 1103 66.99 -48.26 -25.94
CA LEU A 1103 66.96 -46.85 -25.47
C LEU A 1103 68.30 -46.12 -25.58
N GLY A 1104 69.45 -46.81 -25.66
CA GLY A 1104 70.76 -46.17 -25.64
C GLY A 1104 71.02 -45.38 -24.36
N ASP A 1105 70.59 -45.94 -23.22
CA ASP A 1105 70.63 -45.27 -21.91
C ASP A 1105 71.53 -46.03 -20.92
N TYR A 1106 72.82 -45.85 -21.15
CA TYR A 1106 73.89 -46.53 -20.42
C TYR A 1106 73.97 -46.09 -18.94
N ASP A 1107 73.69 -44.81 -18.65
CA ASP A 1107 73.60 -44.29 -17.27
C ASP A 1107 72.43 -44.92 -16.48
N THR A 1108 71.27 -45.13 -17.11
CA THR A 1108 70.15 -45.85 -16.48
C THR A 1108 70.43 -47.35 -16.36
N ALA A 1109 71.14 -47.97 -17.31
CA ALA A 1109 71.59 -49.36 -17.19
C ALA A 1109 72.56 -49.59 -16.01
N VAL A 1110 73.54 -48.70 -15.84
CA VAL A 1110 74.43 -48.67 -14.66
C VAL A 1110 73.62 -48.46 -13.38
N SER A 1111 72.67 -47.53 -13.39
CA SER A 1111 71.80 -47.26 -12.24
C SER A 1111 70.91 -48.44 -11.87
N PHE A 1112 70.44 -49.21 -12.86
CA PHE A 1112 69.67 -50.45 -12.68
C PHE A 1112 70.51 -51.54 -12.00
N CYS A 1113 71.79 -51.68 -12.38
CA CYS A 1113 72.73 -52.60 -11.72
C CYS A 1113 72.94 -52.25 -10.25
N LEU A 1114 73.23 -50.96 -9.97
CA LEU A 1114 73.42 -50.46 -8.60
C LEU A 1114 72.17 -50.66 -7.72
N ARG A 1115 70.96 -50.56 -8.30
CA ARG A 1115 69.66 -50.74 -7.60
C ARG A 1115 69.15 -52.19 -7.61
N GLY A 1116 69.85 -53.15 -8.22
CA GLY A 1116 69.41 -54.55 -8.29
C GLY A 1116 68.13 -54.77 -9.09
N GLY A 1117 67.86 -53.91 -10.07
CA GLY A 1117 66.64 -53.93 -10.88
C GLY A 1117 65.37 -53.41 -10.19
N SER A 1118 65.44 -52.93 -8.94
CA SER A 1118 64.32 -52.23 -8.29
C SER A 1118 64.21 -50.79 -8.79
N SER A 1119 63.10 -50.49 -9.46
CA SER A 1119 62.67 -49.19 -10.02
C SER A 1119 63.76 -48.22 -10.51
N THR A 1120 63.84 -48.06 -11.83
CA THR A 1120 64.68 -47.04 -12.50
C THR A 1120 64.28 -45.60 -12.13
N THR A 1121 63.02 -45.36 -11.77
CA THR A 1121 62.44 -44.01 -11.55
C THR A 1121 62.11 -43.69 -10.08
N GLY A 1122 62.03 -44.70 -9.21
CA GLY A 1122 61.57 -44.55 -7.83
C GLY A 1122 62.66 -44.20 -6.80
N ALA A 1123 62.23 -44.14 -5.53
CA ALA A 1123 63.08 -43.93 -4.37
C ALA A 1123 64.06 -45.10 -4.12
N ALA A 1124 65.08 -44.87 -3.27
CA ALA A 1124 66.09 -45.88 -2.97
C ALA A 1124 65.46 -47.17 -2.37
N PRO A 1125 65.86 -48.37 -2.83
CA PRO A 1125 65.23 -49.62 -2.40
C PRO A 1125 65.48 -49.90 -0.91
N SER A 1126 64.48 -50.50 -0.26
CA SER A 1126 64.51 -50.86 1.17
C SER A 1126 65.55 -51.92 1.51
N GLU A 1127 65.87 -52.79 0.56
CA GLU A 1127 66.99 -53.73 0.62
C GLU A 1127 67.98 -53.35 -0.49
N ARG A 1128 69.28 -53.36 -0.17
CA ARG A 1128 70.32 -53.27 -1.19
C ARG A 1128 70.57 -54.68 -1.75
N PRO A 1129 70.71 -54.85 -3.07
CA PRO A 1129 71.07 -56.14 -3.66
C PRO A 1129 72.43 -56.63 -3.12
N SER A 1130 72.66 -57.94 -3.18
CA SER A 1130 73.96 -58.50 -2.80
C SER A 1130 75.07 -58.06 -3.76
N PHE A 1131 76.32 -58.06 -3.26
CA PHE A 1131 77.50 -57.76 -4.06
C PHE A 1131 77.65 -58.73 -5.25
N GLU A 1132 77.25 -59.99 -5.07
CA GLU A 1132 77.27 -61.04 -6.10
C GLU A 1132 76.24 -60.78 -7.20
N GLU A 1133 75.01 -60.38 -6.84
CA GLU A 1133 73.98 -59.97 -7.81
C GLU A 1133 74.41 -58.71 -8.58
N GLN A 1134 74.96 -57.69 -7.89
CA GLN A 1134 75.46 -56.48 -8.55
C GLN A 1134 76.59 -56.80 -9.54
N ARG A 1135 77.56 -57.63 -9.14
CA ARG A 1135 78.64 -58.11 -10.02
C ARG A 1135 78.09 -58.86 -11.25
N ARG A 1136 77.12 -59.76 -11.06
CA ARG A 1136 76.46 -60.44 -12.19
C ARG A 1136 75.75 -59.47 -13.13
N LEU A 1137 75.07 -58.45 -12.60
CA LEU A 1137 74.39 -57.45 -13.44
C LEU A 1137 75.39 -56.59 -14.24
N PHE A 1138 76.53 -56.20 -13.62
CA PHE A 1138 77.60 -55.49 -14.32
C PHE A 1138 78.28 -56.35 -15.40
N ASP A 1139 78.48 -57.65 -15.16
CA ASP A 1139 78.97 -58.63 -16.13
C ASP A 1139 78.00 -58.80 -17.33
N VAL A 1140 76.69 -58.77 -17.09
CA VAL A 1140 75.68 -58.75 -18.17
C VAL A 1140 75.73 -57.45 -18.97
N VAL A 1141 75.81 -56.27 -18.31
CA VAL A 1141 76.00 -54.99 -19.02
C VAL A 1141 77.27 -55.00 -19.86
N PHE A 1142 78.38 -55.49 -19.32
CA PHE A 1142 79.67 -55.55 -20.03
C PHE A 1142 79.59 -56.39 -21.31
N ARG A 1143 78.99 -57.59 -21.26
CA ARG A 1143 78.78 -58.41 -22.48
C ARG A 1143 77.82 -57.77 -23.48
N GLU A 1144 76.74 -57.15 -23.03
CA GLU A 1144 75.79 -56.47 -23.92
C GLU A 1144 76.39 -55.21 -24.55
N LEU A 1145 77.19 -54.42 -23.82
CA LEU A 1145 77.95 -53.29 -24.37
C LEU A 1145 78.95 -53.74 -25.44
N LEU A 1146 79.71 -54.80 -25.19
CA LEU A 1146 80.63 -55.39 -26.19
C LEU A 1146 79.92 -55.88 -27.46
N SER A 1147 78.60 -56.11 -27.40
CA SER A 1147 77.76 -56.51 -28.54
C SER A 1147 77.14 -55.34 -29.32
N LEU A 1148 77.32 -54.08 -28.90
CA LEU A 1148 76.81 -52.90 -29.60
C LEU A 1148 77.29 -52.84 -31.05
N GLU A 1149 76.38 -52.57 -32.00
CA GLU A 1149 76.71 -52.54 -33.43
C GLU A 1149 77.66 -51.38 -33.81
N ASP A 1150 77.51 -50.20 -33.19
CA ASP A 1150 78.40 -49.06 -33.41
C ASP A 1150 79.70 -49.23 -32.61
N VAL A 1151 80.84 -49.22 -33.33
CA VAL A 1151 82.18 -49.38 -32.77
C VAL A 1151 82.58 -48.18 -31.89
N SER A 1152 82.06 -46.97 -32.16
CA SER A 1152 82.36 -45.76 -31.38
C SER A 1152 81.75 -45.85 -29.99
N ASP A 1153 80.43 -46.06 -29.91
CA ASP A 1153 79.71 -46.27 -28.65
C ASP A 1153 80.26 -47.49 -27.89
N ARG A 1154 80.55 -48.60 -28.59
CA ARG A 1154 81.13 -49.81 -28.00
C ARG A 1154 82.43 -49.51 -27.26
N VAL A 1155 83.34 -48.74 -27.85
CA VAL A 1155 84.63 -48.37 -27.24
C VAL A 1155 84.44 -47.36 -26.11
N GLU A 1156 83.69 -46.27 -26.34
CA GLU A 1156 83.52 -45.20 -25.36
C GLU A 1156 82.81 -45.68 -24.08
N GLN A 1157 81.68 -46.36 -24.23
CA GLN A 1157 80.84 -46.77 -23.10
C GLN A 1157 81.46 -47.93 -22.32
N THR A 1158 82.15 -48.87 -22.99
CA THR A 1158 82.87 -49.95 -22.31
C THR A 1158 84.09 -49.39 -21.55
N GLY A 1159 84.83 -48.44 -22.14
CA GLY A 1159 85.93 -47.74 -21.47
C GLY A 1159 85.45 -46.99 -20.23
N ALA A 1160 84.38 -46.20 -20.35
CA ALA A 1160 83.79 -45.45 -19.23
C ALA A 1160 83.25 -46.37 -18.11
N LEU A 1161 82.64 -47.52 -18.46
CA LEU A 1161 82.21 -48.52 -17.49
C LEU A 1161 83.40 -49.12 -16.72
N LEU A 1162 84.46 -49.52 -17.43
CA LEU A 1162 85.64 -50.12 -16.82
C LEU A 1162 86.45 -49.12 -15.97
N GLU A 1163 86.57 -47.85 -16.38
CA GLU A 1163 87.21 -46.81 -15.57
C GLU A 1163 86.43 -46.54 -14.27
N ARG A 1164 85.11 -46.31 -14.38
CA ARG A 1164 84.27 -45.87 -13.26
C ARG A 1164 83.82 -46.99 -12.33
N PHE A 1165 83.67 -48.21 -12.85
CA PHE A 1165 83.16 -49.38 -12.12
C PHE A 1165 84.11 -50.58 -12.13
N GLY A 1166 85.39 -50.40 -12.48
CA GLY A 1166 86.41 -51.45 -12.48
C GLY A 1166 86.57 -52.27 -11.20
N GLY A 1167 86.12 -51.76 -10.04
CA GLY A 1167 86.08 -52.51 -8.79
C GLY A 1167 85.12 -53.71 -8.77
N TRP A 1168 84.11 -53.74 -9.66
CA TRP A 1168 83.10 -54.79 -9.72
C TRP A 1168 83.49 -55.99 -10.60
N PHE A 1169 84.59 -55.86 -11.35
CA PHE A 1169 85.08 -56.86 -12.29
C PHE A 1169 86.38 -57.52 -11.81
N GLU A 1170 86.63 -58.74 -12.29
CA GLU A 1170 87.96 -59.37 -12.23
C GLU A 1170 88.79 -58.95 -13.43
N ILE A 1171 90.11 -58.98 -13.26
CA ILE A 1171 91.05 -58.60 -14.33
C ILE A 1171 91.06 -59.68 -15.42
N ASP A 1172 91.08 -60.96 -15.04
CA ASP A 1172 91.16 -62.08 -15.98
C ASP A 1172 89.88 -62.24 -16.81
N ASP A 1173 88.70 -62.08 -16.18
CA ASP A 1173 87.39 -62.13 -16.86
C ASP A 1173 87.26 -61.01 -17.91
N VAL A 1174 87.71 -59.78 -17.59
CA VAL A 1174 87.67 -58.63 -18.51
C VAL A 1174 88.66 -58.81 -19.67
N LEU A 1175 89.90 -59.20 -19.38
CA LEU A 1175 90.92 -59.40 -20.41
C LEU A 1175 90.60 -60.59 -21.34
N GLY A 1176 89.83 -61.58 -20.88
CA GLY A 1176 89.36 -62.70 -21.71
C GLY A 1176 88.12 -62.40 -22.57
N LEU A 1177 87.51 -61.21 -22.44
CA LEU A 1177 86.28 -60.82 -23.14
C LEU A 1177 86.43 -59.58 -24.05
N ILE A 1178 87.46 -58.75 -23.85
CA ILE A 1178 87.78 -57.61 -24.73
C ILE A 1178 88.34 -58.14 -26.06
N PRO A 1179 87.96 -57.56 -27.23
CA PRO A 1179 88.53 -57.93 -28.52
C PRO A 1179 90.03 -57.63 -28.64
N ASP A 1180 90.80 -58.54 -29.22
CA ASP A 1180 92.26 -58.41 -29.49
C ASP A 1180 92.61 -57.16 -30.34
N ASP A 1181 91.64 -56.65 -31.10
CA ASP A 1181 91.75 -55.48 -31.97
C ASP A 1181 91.66 -54.12 -31.23
N TRP A 1182 91.44 -54.10 -29.91
CA TRP A 1182 91.40 -52.86 -29.12
C TRP A 1182 92.78 -52.38 -28.66
N SER A 1183 93.00 -51.06 -28.64
CA SER A 1183 94.24 -50.49 -28.12
C SER A 1183 94.28 -50.53 -26.59
N VAL A 1184 95.46 -50.83 -26.03
CA VAL A 1184 95.69 -50.92 -24.58
C VAL A 1184 95.32 -49.61 -23.86
N ASP A 1185 95.42 -48.46 -24.54
CA ASP A 1185 95.07 -47.14 -24.00
C ASP A 1185 93.60 -47.04 -23.54
N ILE A 1186 92.67 -47.76 -24.19
CA ILE A 1186 91.24 -47.81 -23.82
C ILE A 1186 91.07 -48.48 -22.44
N VAL A 1187 91.88 -49.49 -22.14
CA VAL A 1187 91.78 -50.33 -20.94
C VAL A 1187 92.78 -49.88 -19.85
N ALA A 1188 93.73 -49.00 -20.19
CA ALA A 1188 94.76 -48.51 -19.27
C ALA A 1188 94.24 -47.87 -17.97
N PRO A 1189 93.14 -47.07 -17.96
CA PRO A 1189 92.58 -46.55 -16.71
C PRO A 1189 92.13 -47.65 -15.75
N PHE A 1190 91.44 -48.67 -16.28
CA PHE A 1190 91.01 -49.86 -15.54
C PHE A 1190 92.20 -50.65 -14.99
N LEU A 1191 93.20 -50.96 -15.83
CA LEU A 1191 94.38 -51.73 -15.41
C LEU A 1191 95.19 -50.99 -14.34
N VAL A 1192 95.36 -49.68 -14.47
CA VAL A 1192 96.02 -48.84 -13.45
C VAL A 1192 95.20 -48.78 -12.16
N GLY A 1193 93.87 -48.70 -12.25
CA GLY A 1193 92.97 -48.75 -11.10
C GLY A 1193 93.02 -50.10 -10.37
N ALA A 1194 92.94 -51.20 -11.11
CA ALA A 1194 92.97 -52.56 -10.58
C ALA A 1194 94.33 -52.92 -9.96
N LEU A 1195 95.45 -52.51 -10.57
CA LEU A 1195 96.78 -52.65 -9.97
C LEU A 1195 96.92 -51.83 -8.68
N LYS A 1196 96.41 -50.59 -8.64
CA LYS A 1196 96.38 -49.79 -7.40
C LYS A 1196 95.53 -50.45 -6.32
N ARG A 1197 94.38 -51.04 -6.68
CA ARG A 1197 93.52 -51.82 -5.77
C ARG A 1197 94.27 -53.03 -5.19
N LEU A 1198 94.82 -53.90 -6.03
CA LEU A 1198 95.56 -55.10 -5.58
C LEU A 1198 96.76 -54.74 -4.69
N VAL A 1199 97.47 -53.64 -5.00
CA VAL A 1199 98.55 -53.12 -4.14
C VAL A 1199 97.99 -52.59 -2.82
N GLY A 1200 96.84 -51.91 -2.82
CA GLY A 1200 96.14 -51.45 -1.61
C GLY A 1200 95.70 -52.62 -0.72
N GLU A 1201 94.94 -53.57 -1.27
CA GLU A 1201 94.48 -54.80 -0.60
C GLU A 1201 95.65 -55.60 -0.03
N ARG A 1202 96.78 -55.69 -0.73
CA ARG A 1202 98.01 -56.32 -0.21
C ARG A 1202 98.57 -55.57 1.01
N HIS A 1203 98.59 -54.24 1.01
CA HIS A 1203 99.03 -53.46 2.17
C HIS A 1203 98.04 -53.56 3.33
N GLU A 1204 96.74 -53.57 3.06
CA GLU A 1204 95.70 -53.76 4.06
C GLU A 1204 95.74 -55.17 4.67
N ALA A 1205 95.95 -56.22 3.87
CA ALA A 1205 96.16 -57.59 4.34
C ALA A 1205 97.43 -57.71 5.21
N ILE A 1206 98.50 -56.98 4.89
CA ILE A 1206 99.70 -56.90 5.73
C ILE A 1206 99.41 -56.15 7.04
N LEU A 1207 98.69 -55.04 6.99
CA LEU A 1207 98.38 -54.20 8.15
C LEU A 1207 97.37 -54.87 9.10
N THR A 1208 96.30 -55.47 8.58
CA THR A 1208 95.33 -56.27 9.35
C THR A 1208 95.98 -57.50 9.95
N ARG A 1209 96.89 -58.19 9.23
CA ARG A 1209 97.73 -59.27 9.80
C ARG A 1209 98.63 -58.77 10.93
N ALA A 1210 99.24 -57.60 10.80
CA ALA A 1210 100.07 -57.00 11.85
C ALA A 1210 99.24 -56.59 13.07
N LEU A 1211 98.08 -55.96 12.88
CA LEU A 1211 97.14 -55.58 13.95
C LEU A 1211 96.55 -56.81 14.65
N SER A 1212 96.19 -57.86 13.90
CA SER A 1212 95.73 -59.14 14.45
C SER A 1212 96.84 -59.82 15.24
N GLY A 1213 98.09 -59.74 14.76
CA GLY A 1213 99.28 -60.19 15.50
C GLY A 1213 99.48 -59.42 16.80
N ALA A 1214 99.30 -58.10 16.80
CA ALA A 1214 99.38 -57.26 18.00
C ALA A 1214 98.23 -57.52 18.99
N GLN A 1215 97.01 -57.71 18.50
CA GLN A 1215 95.87 -58.14 19.33
C GLN A 1215 96.11 -59.53 19.93
N ASN A 1216 96.62 -60.48 19.14
CA ASN A 1216 96.95 -61.82 19.64
C ASN A 1216 98.07 -61.76 20.70
N LEU A 1217 99.12 -60.96 20.48
CA LEU A 1217 100.17 -60.72 21.49
C LEU A 1217 99.60 -60.13 22.78
N ARG A 1218 98.70 -59.13 22.69
CA ARG A 1218 98.01 -58.56 23.85
C ARG A 1218 97.12 -59.59 24.55
N ILE A 1219 96.34 -60.38 23.82
CA ILE A 1219 95.47 -61.41 24.40
C ILE A 1219 96.29 -62.51 25.08
N ASN A 1220 97.45 -62.88 24.52
CA ASN A 1220 98.39 -63.80 25.18
C ASN A 1220 99.03 -63.18 26.43
N TYR A 1221 99.34 -61.88 26.44
CA TYR A 1221 99.80 -61.19 27.66
C TYR A 1221 98.68 -61.15 28.72
N ASP A 1222 97.47 -60.73 28.35
CA ASP A 1222 96.29 -60.72 29.22
C ASP A 1222 95.93 -62.13 29.74
N LEU A 1223 96.25 -63.19 28.97
CA LEU A 1223 96.14 -64.59 29.38
C LEU A 1223 97.25 -64.99 30.37
N VAL A 1224 98.51 -64.67 30.09
CA VAL A 1224 99.65 -64.98 30.98
C VAL A 1224 99.47 -64.31 32.34
N VAL A 1225 99.10 -63.03 32.38
CA VAL A 1225 98.79 -62.33 33.63
C VAL A 1225 97.67 -63.05 34.40
N LYS A 1226 96.60 -63.48 33.73
CA LYS A 1226 95.49 -64.24 34.38
C LYS A 1226 95.86 -65.68 34.78
N VAL A 1227 96.92 -66.24 34.22
CA VAL A 1227 97.48 -67.54 34.63
C VAL A 1227 98.40 -67.36 35.84
N GLU A 1228 99.19 -66.29 35.88
CA GLU A 1228 99.96 -65.90 37.07
C GLU A 1228 99.04 -65.55 38.26
N GLU A 1229 97.96 -64.79 38.04
CA GLU A 1229 96.93 -64.47 39.05
C GLU A 1229 96.23 -65.71 39.62
N LYS A 1230 96.02 -66.75 38.80
CA LYS A 1230 95.34 -67.99 39.23
C LYS A 1230 96.29 -69.02 39.86
N GLY A 1231 97.56 -68.99 39.50
CA GLY A 1231 98.57 -69.95 39.95
C GLY A 1231 98.38 -71.38 39.36
N PRO A 1232 99.36 -72.26 39.58
CA PRO A 1232 99.30 -73.64 39.10
C PRO A 1232 98.31 -74.47 39.92
N SER A 1233 97.30 -75.03 39.25
CA SER A 1233 96.40 -76.04 39.81
C SER A 1233 96.74 -77.41 39.24
N ILE A 1234 96.74 -78.43 40.10
CA ILE A 1234 97.06 -79.82 39.73
C ILE A 1234 95.74 -80.60 39.66
N GLU A 1235 95.28 -80.89 38.44
CA GLU A 1235 94.15 -81.79 38.24
C GLU A 1235 94.62 -83.25 38.47
N ALA A 1236 94.14 -83.85 39.55
CA ALA A 1236 94.33 -85.28 39.80
C ALA A 1236 93.25 -86.09 39.02
N PRO A 1237 93.62 -87.14 38.29
CA PRO A 1237 92.71 -87.83 37.39
C PRO A 1237 91.77 -88.83 38.11
N ASN A 1238 90.57 -89.00 37.53
CA ASN A 1238 89.68 -90.16 37.65
C ASN A 1238 88.90 -90.30 36.34
#